data_AF-A0AAN7YZ14-F1
#
_entry.id   AF-A0AAN7YZ14-F1
#
_cell.length_a   1.000
_cell.length_b   1.000
_cell.length_c   1.000
_cell.angle_alpha   90.00
_cell.angle_beta   90.00
_cell.angle_gamma   90.00
#
_symmetry.space_group_name_H-M   'P 1'
#
loop_
_entity.id
_entity.type
_entity.pdbx_description
1 polymer ?
#
loop_
_entity_poly.entity_id
_entity_poly.type
_entity_poly.pdbx_seq_one_letter_code
_entity_poly.pdbx_strand_id
1 'polypeptide(L)'
;MKSCILFLTICFLLFSKLKSQSLNPNDETCLGNLISNLELTSKYNQSNYCTTKNIACRVSNGEKYISSLIDFTSNSLYQVKYEDIKCFSSISALVFIGLKISSNFLQGPFPTLKSVQLNSCTIDYTQIFLNISSNLTFLFFNEVPTPISVSIKLSAIQNLNNFDFHLSQIAPSSNNVQLINDFPINGGVKKIKASINIDMYDLPNMDNIDCPYLQIVLTNQPNGAFNNTQTLNNLKSLSISAPGFSTNLSSLVNIPKNNTIQSLNFGCEKVLTSIVLDLSHLASLNKFVIMATNLSGFPIDSNKIPLILPQSINELVLMNNGKFSNTGEFLLNYSNLTQVDLSNNKLTGNFSQWRNSGFNELKIADNSLQGSIDSSWCTTMIYTNNNQLSGPLPSCFTCHISSALVKTMVSNTGGNSFTNINPAPLCTTLIPNLRYIVSTKILELYGQDLGFDFGDITTSNTSVSFNSIIKPSVLFSATVAQTFLPQYIDVTFKAPNQVYRLSTTQKAPSVAMIKPTISTKQFSFDGSYFNYNKSSFSILVDHFECTVGSATFYQVNCTIQSNTYNSNSFSKITINVEDYYLKKLTILTTTLVAYLNQTTSVNCASDCSSISGGSGEGICNTLTGQCYIGCPNNCTDGGTCDSIGVCICSQNRIFSDCSGHNCTSTCEHSSTCDTTKGVCKCVPNYQGEFCTIPSHYITSVIPCSTDGGEVSIDGWFGDDDDATHTLSSYTVTIGQLDCTVTSVNKSTIKCNLGSGTGTKNIKIINTKYTNVIFNGIGLFSYRNQIKTCPNNCTSINNGRCINSTGECECINKFTGFDCSLSIPTSPQPSTNSTVNNTGGVTINNQDTAYEISIISLNEISFDGSIIISHQLNRNWSIDSNNTELNKFKFSQTLINNTCTITYMIEEIKNENKNFTFGTTTFTLEKDSIKLTVSINNYQYQSTLNTLQLVFYSAVSTNTDSTDNNNECNKKEASIDTSEVNNQQVSNYIQISKNSKILVGRFINQVISDSRATFMSSTIIKDNNDSSTSTSSIKLGLNLPHCNECLIDPDFSVLVSPDFKQSCSDDGSNKNKWLIPVAVVVPVVGCALIFVVAIIIFKKNRVNIKIFALKLKPFKNKQQI
;
A
#
# COMPACT_ATOMS: atom_id res chain seq x y z
N MET A 1 -57.34 37.12 -25.71
CA MET A 1 -56.76 37.22 -24.35
C MET A 1 -57.76 36.97 -23.20
N LYS A 2 -58.88 36.25 -23.40
CA LYS A 2 -59.78 35.82 -22.29
C LYS A 2 -60.12 34.32 -22.26
N SER A 3 -59.80 33.54 -23.30
CA SER A 3 -60.03 32.07 -23.28
C SER A 3 -58.83 31.22 -22.83
N CYS A 4 -57.60 31.75 -22.84
CA CYS A 4 -56.43 31.00 -22.34
C CYS A 4 -56.30 31.04 -20.81
N ILE A 5 -56.81 32.08 -20.15
CA ILE A 5 -56.72 32.22 -18.68
C ILE A 5 -57.76 31.33 -17.98
N LEU A 6 -58.89 31.04 -18.61
CA LEU A 6 -59.94 30.16 -18.06
C LEU A 6 -59.55 28.67 -18.15
N PHE A 7 -58.79 28.27 -19.18
CA PHE A 7 -58.32 26.89 -19.31
C PHE A 7 -57.16 26.58 -18.35
N LEU A 8 -56.30 27.57 -18.07
CA LEU A 8 -55.22 27.44 -17.09
C LEU A 8 -55.71 27.45 -15.63
N THR A 9 -56.80 28.15 -15.30
CA THR A 9 -57.40 28.08 -13.95
C THR A 9 -58.16 26.77 -13.71
N ILE A 10 -58.77 26.17 -14.74
CA ILE A 10 -59.43 24.86 -14.62
C ILE A 10 -58.41 23.71 -14.54
N CYS A 11 -57.27 23.80 -15.25
CA CYS A 11 -56.17 22.85 -15.07
C CYS A 11 -55.46 22.99 -13.71
N PHE A 12 -55.35 24.20 -13.14
CA PHE A 12 -54.78 24.38 -11.79
C PHE A 12 -55.71 23.91 -10.66
N LEU A 13 -57.03 23.95 -10.87
CA LEU A 13 -58.03 23.44 -9.91
C LEU A 13 -58.31 21.92 -10.05
N LEU A 14 -57.93 21.30 -11.18
CA LEU A 14 -57.99 19.83 -11.35
C LEU A 14 -56.73 19.11 -10.85
N PHE A 15 -55.62 19.81 -10.64
CA PHE A 15 -54.40 19.25 -10.02
C PHE A 15 -54.30 19.45 -8.50
N SER A 16 -55.33 20.01 -7.85
CA SER A 16 -55.38 20.17 -6.39
C SER A 16 -56.45 19.31 -5.70
N LYS A 17 -56.82 18.16 -6.28
CA LYS A 17 -57.22 17.02 -5.45
C LYS A 17 -55.96 16.20 -5.16
N LEU A 18 -55.24 16.60 -4.11
CA LEU A 18 -54.55 15.64 -3.25
C LEU A 18 -55.58 14.54 -2.95
N LYS A 19 -55.53 13.41 -3.68
CA LYS A 19 -56.11 12.17 -3.15
C LYS A 19 -55.45 12.03 -1.78
N SER A 20 -56.24 12.16 -0.72
CA SER A 20 -55.80 11.79 0.61
C SER A 20 -55.28 10.36 0.49
N GLN A 21 -53.97 10.18 0.55
CA GLN A 21 -53.36 8.86 0.52
C GLN A 21 -53.84 8.17 1.79
N SER A 22 -54.88 7.35 1.67
CA SER A 22 -55.42 6.56 2.77
C SER A 22 -54.44 5.43 3.08
N LEU A 23 -54.36 5.09 4.36
CA LEU A 23 -53.64 3.90 4.79
C LEU A 23 -54.32 2.66 4.19
N ASN A 24 -53.55 1.65 3.82
CA ASN A 24 -54.12 0.40 3.35
C ASN A 24 -55.08 -0.16 4.43
N PRO A 25 -56.33 -0.54 4.07
CA PRO A 25 -57.34 -0.92 5.06
C PRO A 25 -56.93 -2.09 5.97
N ASN A 26 -56.11 -3.01 5.47
CA ASN A 26 -55.62 -4.13 6.29
C ASN A 26 -54.62 -3.64 7.33
N ASP A 27 -53.67 -2.78 6.93
CA ASP A 27 -52.68 -2.20 7.84
C ASP A 27 -53.35 -1.27 8.87
N GLU A 28 -54.38 -0.53 8.47
CA GLU A 28 -55.19 0.32 9.36
C GLU A 28 -55.93 -0.50 10.42
N THR A 29 -56.59 -1.59 10.00
CA THR A 29 -57.27 -2.51 10.91
C THR A 29 -56.29 -3.22 11.84
N CYS A 30 -55.15 -3.68 11.30
CA CYS A 30 -54.10 -4.37 12.04
C CYS A 30 -53.51 -3.48 13.14
N LEU A 31 -53.16 -2.24 12.79
CA LEU A 31 -52.65 -1.25 13.74
C LEU A 31 -53.71 -0.81 14.76
N GLY A 32 -54.96 -0.61 14.33
CA GLY A 32 -56.08 -0.27 15.21
C GLY A 32 -56.32 -1.32 16.29
N ASN A 33 -56.30 -2.60 15.91
CA ASN A 33 -56.41 -3.72 16.86
C ASN A 33 -55.24 -3.76 17.84
N LEU A 34 -54.01 -3.60 17.35
CA LEU A 34 -52.81 -3.56 18.21
C LEU A 34 -52.85 -2.40 19.21
N ILE A 35 -53.22 -1.19 18.75
CA ILE A 35 -53.40 0.00 19.60
C ILE A 35 -54.49 -0.22 20.65
N SER A 36 -55.62 -0.83 20.26
CA SER A 36 -56.72 -1.14 21.18
C SER A 36 -56.29 -2.15 22.24
N ASN A 37 -55.65 -3.25 21.84
CA ASN A 37 -55.16 -4.29 22.74
C ASN A 37 -54.13 -3.74 23.75
N LEU A 38 -53.31 -2.79 23.30
CA LEU A 38 -52.32 -2.12 24.13
C LEU A 38 -52.86 -0.91 24.89
N GLU A 39 -54.17 -0.63 24.84
CA GLU A 39 -54.81 0.52 25.52
C GLU A 39 -54.21 1.89 25.13
N LEU A 40 -53.73 2.02 23.89
CA LEU A 40 -53.04 3.21 23.38
C LEU A 40 -53.97 4.18 22.61
N THR A 41 -55.28 3.99 22.67
CA THR A 41 -56.28 4.73 21.87
C THR A 41 -56.26 6.24 22.14
N SER A 42 -55.84 6.67 23.33
CA SER A 42 -55.67 8.09 23.68
C SER A 42 -54.41 8.73 23.08
N LYS A 43 -53.41 7.92 22.72
CA LYS A 43 -52.09 8.35 22.24
C LYS A 43 -51.99 8.40 20.71
N TYR A 44 -52.83 7.63 20.01
CA TYR A 44 -52.80 7.53 18.55
C TYR A 44 -54.17 7.86 17.95
N ASN A 45 -54.23 8.95 17.19
CA ASN A 45 -55.47 9.38 16.52
C ASN A 45 -55.70 8.57 15.24
N GLN A 46 -56.87 7.93 15.14
CA GLN A 46 -57.26 7.05 14.02
C GLN A 46 -57.29 7.76 12.65
N SER A 47 -57.32 9.10 12.61
CA SER A 47 -57.43 9.84 11.35
C SER A 47 -56.13 9.96 10.53
N ASN A 48 -54.93 9.75 11.11
CA ASN A 48 -53.66 9.78 10.34
C ASN A 48 -52.46 9.13 11.07
N TYR A 49 -52.34 7.80 11.00
CA TYR A 49 -51.23 7.07 11.65
C TYR A 49 -49.83 7.45 11.15
N CYS A 50 -49.69 7.72 9.84
CA CYS A 50 -48.40 7.94 9.19
C CYS A 50 -47.73 9.28 9.51
N THR A 51 -48.39 10.18 10.22
CA THR A 51 -47.79 11.42 10.74
C THR A 51 -47.31 11.28 12.18
N THR A 52 -47.51 10.11 12.80
CA THR A 52 -47.10 9.88 14.18
C THR A 52 -45.62 9.53 14.23
N LYS A 53 -44.86 10.16 15.13
CA LYS A 53 -43.40 10.00 15.28
C LYS A 53 -42.94 8.53 15.39
N ASN A 54 -43.77 7.67 15.97
CA ASN A 54 -43.46 6.26 16.28
C ASN A 54 -43.91 5.27 15.19
N ILE A 55 -44.48 5.74 14.08
CA ILE A 55 -45.01 4.90 13.01
C ILE A 55 -44.46 5.43 11.70
N ALA A 56 -43.70 4.59 10.99
CA ALA A 56 -43.24 4.92 9.65
C ALA A 56 -44.13 4.25 8.60
N CYS A 57 -44.38 4.96 7.51
CA CYS A 57 -45.13 4.45 6.39
C CYS A 57 -44.33 4.56 5.10
N ARG A 58 -44.54 3.60 4.20
CA ARG A 58 -44.09 3.65 2.82
C ARG A 58 -45.25 3.87 1.88
N VAL A 59 -45.02 4.59 0.79
CA VAL A 59 -46.03 4.78 -0.27
C VAL A 59 -45.74 3.82 -1.41
N SER A 60 -46.72 3.05 -1.82
CA SER A 60 -46.65 2.20 -3.01
C SER A 60 -47.97 2.25 -3.76
N ASN A 61 -47.93 2.46 -5.08
CA ASN A 61 -49.12 2.55 -5.95
C ASN A 61 -50.20 3.56 -5.48
N GLY A 62 -49.80 4.63 -4.79
CA GLY A 62 -50.72 5.67 -4.30
C GLY A 62 -51.41 5.35 -2.96
N GLU A 63 -51.14 4.20 -2.35
CA GLU A 63 -51.56 3.83 -0.99
C GLU A 63 -50.38 3.91 -0.01
N LYS A 64 -50.68 4.21 1.27
CA LYS A 64 -49.71 4.13 2.36
C LYS A 64 -49.78 2.76 3.01
N TYR A 65 -48.62 2.22 3.39
CA TYR A 65 -48.48 0.98 4.16
C TYR A 65 -47.58 1.21 5.36
N ILE A 66 -47.83 0.53 6.47
CA ILE A 66 -46.97 0.59 7.65
C ILE A 66 -45.67 -0.14 7.34
N SER A 67 -44.55 0.57 7.38
CA SER A 67 -43.23 0.01 7.10
C SER A 67 -42.47 -0.35 8.38
N SER A 68 -42.70 0.39 9.47
CA SER A 68 -42.11 0.09 10.77
C SER A 68 -42.89 0.70 11.94
N LEU A 69 -42.79 0.06 13.10
CA LEU A 69 -43.21 0.62 14.40
C LEU A 69 -41.96 0.86 15.22
N ILE A 70 -41.72 2.10 15.62
CA ILE A 70 -40.47 2.55 16.27
C ILE A 70 -40.79 3.12 17.65
N ASP A 71 -40.04 2.68 18.66
CA ASP A 71 -40.21 3.06 20.07
C ASP A 71 -41.65 2.89 20.56
N PHE A 72 -42.28 1.79 20.17
CA PHE A 72 -43.67 1.50 20.51
C PHE A 72 -43.75 0.97 21.94
N THR A 73 -44.48 1.68 22.81
CA THR A 73 -44.52 1.42 24.26
C THR A 73 -45.94 1.55 24.82
N SER A 74 -46.25 0.73 25.82
CA SER A 74 -47.50 0.71 26.58
C SER A 74 -47.26 0.18 28.00
N ASN A 75 -48.13 0.58 28.93
CA ASN A 75 -48.22 0.03 30.29
C ASN A 75 -49.27 -1.10 30.40
N SER A 76 -49.91 -1.48 29.29
CA SER A 76 -50.90 -2.55 29.25
C SER A 76 -50.31 -3.90 29.65
N LEU A 77 -51.10 -4.72 30.36
CA LEU A 77 -50.74 -6.10 30.70
C LEU A 77 -50.92 -7.06 29.51
N TYR A 78 -51.40 -6.56 28.37
CA TYR A 78 -51.60 -7.34 27.16
C TYR A 78 -50.29 -7.94 26.66
N GLN A 79 -50.32 -9.22 26.34
CA GLN A 79 -49.18 -9.95 25.82
C GLN A 79 -49.21 -9.97 24.29
N VAL A 80 -48.30 -9.24 23.65
CA VAL A 80 -48.20 -9.12 22.18
C VAL A 80 -47.78 -10.44 21.56
N LYS A 81 -48.53 -10.87 20.54
CA LYS A 81 -48.32 -12.12 19.80
C LYS A 81 -47.98 -11.84 18.35
N TYR A 82 -47.43 -12.84 17.65
CA TYR A 82 -47.10 -12.68 16.23
C TYR A 82 -48.37 -12.45 15.40
N GLU A 83 -49.53 -12.94 15.85
CA GLU A 83 -50.82 -12.69 15.20
C GLU A 83 -51.19 -11.21 15.15
N ASP A 84 -50.72 -10.41 16.10
CA ASP A 84 -50.95 -8.95 16.12
C ASP A 84 -50.13 -8.23 15.04
N ILE A 85 -49.11 -8.89 14.49
CA ILE A 85 -48.17 -8.32 13.50
C ILE A 85 -48.36 -8.92 12.11
N LYS A 86 -48.74 -10.21 12.00
CA LYS A 86 -48.78 -10.92 10.71
C LYS A 86 -49.75 -10.31 9.69
N CYS A 87 -50.70 -9.48 10.12
CA CYS A 87 -51.66 -8.82 9.25
C CYS A 87 -51.10 -7.60 8.51
N PHE A 88 -49.92 -7.08 8.89
CA PHE A 88 -49.29 -5.98 8.17
C PHE A 88 -48.75 -6.44 6.82
N SER A 89 -49.10 -5.70 5.77
CA SER A 89 -48.78 -6.05 4.38
C SER A 89 -47.31 -5.80 4.01
N SER A 90 -46.64 -4.95 4.79
CA SER A 90 -45.39 -4.29 4.38
C SER A 90 -44.37 -4.09 5.50
N ILE A 91 -44.68 -4.53 6.72
CA ILE A 91 -43.86 -4.20 7.88
C ILE A 91 -42.50 -4.89 7.80
N SER A 92 -41.44 -4.13 8.00
CA SER A 92 -40.06 -4.59 7.82
C SER A 92 -39.23 -4.49 9.10
N ALA A 93 -39.58 -3.58 10.01
CA ALA A 93 -38.91 -3.38 11.28
C ALA A 93 -39.87 -3.11 12.44
N LEU A 94 -39.53 -3.63 13.62
CA LEU A 94 -40.22 -3.38 14.89
C LEU A 94 -39.21 -2.98 15.97
N VAL A 95 -39.55 -1.93 16.73
CA VAL A 95 -38.85 -1.53 17.96
C VAL A 95 -39.90 -1.37 19.06
N PHE A 96 -39.91 -2.32 19.99
CA PHE A 96 -40.82 -2.33 21.14
C PHE A 96 -40.09 -2.03 22.43
N ILE A 97 -40.74 -1.25 23.31
CA ILE A 97 -40.16 -0.81 24.58
C ILE A 97 -41.12 -1.10 25.73
N GLY A 98 -40.67 -1.84 26.73
CA GLY A 98 -41.43 -2.11 27.96
C GLY A 98 -42.67 -3.01 27.79
N LEU A 99 -42.88 -3.61 26.62
CA LEU A 99 -44.06 -4.43 26.34
C LEU A 99 -43.91 -5.86 26.90
N LYS A 100 -45.04 -6.51 27.19
CA LYS A 100 -45.10 -7.94 27.45
C LYS A 100 -45.21 -8.70 26.13
N ILE A 101 -44.25 -9.56 25.82
CA ILE A 101 -44.19 -10.30 24.55
C ILE A 101 -44.44 -11.78 24.80
N SER A 102 -45.15 -12.43 23.88
CA SER A 102 -45.36 -13.88 23.91
C SER A 102 -44.09 -14.65 23.57
N SER A 103 -43.91 -15.81 24.21
CA SER A 103 -42.76 -16.69 23.96
C SER A 103 -42.71 -17.27 22.54
N ASN A 104 -43.84 -17.32 21.84
CA ASN A 104 -43.90 -17.77 20.45
C ASN A 104 -43.85 -16.61 19.44
N PHE A 105 -43.61 -15.37 19.89
CA PHE A 105 -43.63 -14.19 19.01
C PHE A 105 -42.69 -14.35 17.81
N LEU A 106 -41.44 -14.77 18.03
CA LEU A 106 -40.46 -14.91 16.95
C LEU A 106 -40.72 -16.10 16.00
N GLN A 107 -41.66 -17.00 16.32
CA GLN A 107 -41.95 -18.19 15.52
C GLN A 107 -42.83 -17.90 14.30
N GLY A 108 -43.59 -16.80 14.34
CA GLY A 108 -44.66 -16.52 13.39
C GLY A 108 -44.20 -16.46 11.93
N PRO A 109 -45.09 -16.79 10.97
CA PRO A 109 -44.84 -16.44 9.58
C PRO A 109 -44.85 -14.92 9.48
N PHE A 110 -43.67 -14.34 9.28
CA PHE A 110 -43.53 -12.93 9.00
C PHE A 110 -43.23 -12.75 7.51
N PRO A 111 -44.20 -12.36 6.66
CA PRO A 111 -43.97 -12.29 5.22
C PRO A 111 -42.87 -11.31 4.84
N THR A 112 -42.82 -10.17 5.54
CA THR A 112 -41.95 -9.03 5.20
C THR A 112 -41.03 -8.57 6.34
N LEU A 113 -41.26 -9.01 7.58
CA LEU A 113 -40.50 -8.55 8.74
C LEU A 113 -39.06 -9.06 8.68
N LYS A 114 -38.10 -8.15 8.80
CA LYS A 114 -36.66 -8.44 8.75
C LYS A 114 -35.95 -8.10 10.06
N SER A 115 -36.42 -7.08 10.78
CA SER A 115 -35.76 -6.56 11.98
C SER A 115 -36.72 -6.51 13.16
N VAL A 116 -36.29 -7.02 14.30
CA VAL A 116 -37.01 -6.92 15.57
C VAL A 116 -36.06 -6.45 16.66
N GLN A 117 -36.44 -5.39 17.35
CA GLN A 117 -35.74 -4.86 18.52
C GLN A 117 -36.70 -4.80 19.70
N LEU A 118 -36.32 -5.42 20.82
CA LEU A 118 -37.09 -5.50 22.05
C LEU A 118 -36.26 -4.89 23.18
N ASN A 119 -36.66 -3.72 23.65
CA ASN A 119 -35.96 -2.97 24.70
C ASN A 119 -36.78 -3.09 25.99
N SER A 120 -36.15 -3.56 27.06
CA SER A 120 -36.76 -3.64 28.41
C SER A 120 -38.11 -4.39 28.42
N CYS A 121 -38.32 -5.32 27.48
CA CYS A 121 -39.56 -6.08 27.34
C CYS A 121 -39.63 -7.25 28.33
N THR A 122 -40.85 -7.58 28.78
CA THR A 122 -41.11 -8.76 29.62
C THR A 122 -41.43 -9.96 28.74
N ILE A 123 -40.55 -10.96 28.73
CA ILE A 123 -40.61 -12.14 27.86
C ILE A 123 -40.23 -13.36 28.69
N ASP A 124 -40.82 -14.52 28.39
CA ASP A 124 -40.21 -15.78 28.81
C ASP A 124 -39.03 -16.10 27.87
N TYR A 125 -37.86 -15.61 28.26
CA TYR A 125 -36.62 -15.73 27.50
C TYR A 125 -36.15 -17.18 27.35
N THR A 126 -36.62 -18.12 28.17
CA THR A 126 -36.25 -19.55 28.03
C THR A 126 -36.93 -20.20 26.83
N GLN A 127 -38.07 -19.64 26.40
CA GLN A 127 -38.91 -20.20 25.34
C GLN A 127 -38.80 -19.42 24.01
N ILE A 128 -38.43 -18.13 24.06
CA ILE A 128 -38.42 -17.24 22.88
C ILE A 128 -37.44 -17.69 21.77
N PHE A 129 -36.38 -18.41 22.14
CA PHE A 129 -35.33 -18.87 21.22
C PHE A 129 -35.56 -20.29 20.67
N LEU A 130 -36.67 -20.96 21.01
CA LEU A 130 -36.93 -22.32 20.55
C LEU A 130 -37.10 -22.42 19.03
N ASN A 131 -37.68 -21.40 18.41
CA ASN A 131 -37.82 -21.32 16.96
C ASN A 131 -37.88 -19.86 16.53
N ILE A 132 -37.01 -19.46 15.59
CA ILE A 132 -36.94 -18.10 15.06
C ILE A 132 -37.27 -18.15 13.58
N SER A 133 -38.19 -17.30 13.15
CA SER A 133 -38.62 -17.20 11.76
C SER A 133 -37.44 -16.95 10.83
N SER A 134 -37.31 -17.76 9.77
CA SER A 134 -36.23 -17.66 8.79
C SER A 134 -36.21 -16.34 8.00
N ASN A 135 -37.30 -15.57 8.07
CA ASN A 135 -37.39 -14.27 7.42
C ASN A 135 -36.68 -13.16 8.18
N LEU A 136 -36.45 -13.32 9.49
CA LEU A 136 -35.70 -12.36 10.29
C LEU A 136 -34.22 -12.41 9.94
N THR A 137 -33.62 -11.23 9.85
CA THR A 137 -32.18 -11.04 9.59
C THR A 137 -31.52 -10.23 10.70
N PHE A 138 -32.27 -9.45 11.47
CA PHE A 138 -31.76 -8.67 12.60
C PHE A 138 -32.64 -8.89 13.83
N LEU A 139 -32.01 -9.19 14.96
CA LEU A 139 -32.71 -9.41 16.22
C LEU A 139 -31.90 -8.79 17.37
N PHE A 140 -32.51 -7.82 18.04
CA PHE A 140 -31.89 -7.06 19.14
C PHE A 140 -32.73 -7.18 20.40
N PHE A 141 -32.09 -7.57 21.50
CA PHE A 141 -32.65 -7.52 22.85
C PHE A 141 -31.78 -6.59 23.68
N ASN A 142 -32.33 -5.47 24.11
CA ASN A 142 -31.62 -4.51 24.95
C ASN A 142 -32.30 -4.40 26.30
N GLU A 143 -31.51 -4.12 27.34
CA GLU A 143 -31.99 -3.97 28.71
C GLU A 143 -32.83 -5.18 29.17
N VAL A 144 -32.39 -6.39 28.84
CA VAL A 144 -33.06 -7.63 29.27
C VAL A 144 -33.10 -7.68 30.80
N PRO A 145 -34.30 -7.84 31.41
CA PRO A 145 -34.45 -7.84 32.86
C PRO A 145 -33.61 -8.93 33.54
N THR A 146 -32.95 -8.58 34.64
CA THR A 146 -32.13 -9.47 35.48
C THR A 146 -32.76 -9.67 36.86
N PRO A 147 -32.54 -10.80 37.56
CA PRO A 147 -31.67 -11.92 37.19
C PRO A 147 -32.26 -12.81 36.08
N ILE A 148 -31.41 -13.39 35.24
CA ILE A 148 -31.85 -14.23 34.11
C ILE A 148 -30.95 -15.47 33.94
N SER A 149 -31.56 -16.60 33.60
CA SER A 149 -30.86 -17.78 33.11
C SER A 149 -31.46 -18.21 31.78
N VAL A 150 -30.65 -18.20 30.72
CA VAL A 150 -31.10 -18.55 29.36
C VAL A 150 -29.97 -19.19 28.56
N SER A 151 -30.34 -20.21 27.79
CA SER A 151 -29.44 -20.89 26.85
C SER A 151 -29.92 -20.67 25.43
N ILE A 152 -29.10 -20.01 24.61
CA ILE A 152 -29.39 -19.70 23.22
C ILE A 152 -28.61 -20.68 22.35
N LYS A 153 -29.28 -21.38 21.44
CA LYS A 153 -28.64 -22.31 20.51
C LYS A 153 -28.13 -21.59 19.27
N LEU A 154 -26.93 -21.90 18.80
CA LEU A 154 -26.40 -21.32 17.55
C LEU A 154 -27.29 -21.65 16.35
N SER A 155 -27.89 -22.84 16.30
CA SER A 155 -28.82 -23.21 15.22
C SER A 155 -30.07 -22.33 15.16
N ALA A 156 -30.51 -21.76 16.29
CA ALA A 156 -31.67 -20.87 16.34
C ALA A 156 -31.39 -19.51 15.68
N ILE A 157 -30.14 -19.03 15.76
CA ILE A 157 -29.73 -17.71 15.25
C ILE A 157 -28.95 -17.77 13.93
N GLN A 158 -28.71 -18.97 13.37
CA GLN A 158 -27.84 -19.17 12.20
C GLN A 158 -28.23 -18.37 10.93
N ASN A 159 -29.52 -18.03 10.78
CA ASN A 159 -30.04 -17.31 9.62
C ASN A 159 -29.96 -15.78 9.77
N LEU A 160 -29.63 -15.28 10.96
CA LEU A 160 -29.49 -13.86 11.23
C LEU A 160 -28.19 -13.30 10.62
N ASN A 161 -28.21 -12.02 10.28
CA ASN A 161 -27.02 -11.23 9.94
C ASN A 161 -26.48 -10.49 11.19
N ASN A 162 -27.35 -10.18 12.15
CA ASN A 162 -26.98 -9.57 13.42
C ASN A 162 -27.86 -10.12 14.55
N PHE A 163 -27.21 -10.41 15.67
CA PHE A 163 -27.86 -10.84 16.89
C PHE A 163 -27.25 -10.11 18.09
N ASP A 164 -28.08 -9.34 18.79
CA ASP A 164 -27.67 -8.56 19.95
C ASP A 164 -28.50 -8.96 21.17
N PHE A 165 -27.84 -9.21 22.29
CA PHE A 165 -28.49 -9.60 23.55
C PHE A 165 -27.78 -8.98 24.76
N HIS A 166 -28.35 -7.90 25.29
CA HIS A 166 -27.76 -7.10 26.36
C HIS A 166 -28.66 -7.05 27.59
N LEU A 167 -28.07 -7.29 28.75
CA LEU A 167 -28.74 -7.24 30.04
C LEU A 167 -28.95 -5.80 30.50
N SER A 168 -29.98 -5.56 31.32
CA SER A 168 -30.18 -4.24 31.93
C SER A 168 -29.13 -3.92 32.99
N GLN A 169 -28.60 -4.94 33.67
CA GLN A 169 -27.53 -4.82 34.66
C GLN A 169 -26.60 -6.03 34.63
N ILE A 170 -25.28 -5.77 34.62
CA ILE A 170 -24.26 -6.80 34.74
C ILE A 170 -24.00 -7.06 36.22
N ALA A 171 -24.68 -8.07 36.79
CA ALA A 171 -24.51 -8.49 38.18
C ALA A 171 -23.75 -9.83 38.28
N PRO A 172 -22.60 -9.87 38.97
CA PRO A 172 -21.64 -11.00 38.93
C PRO A 172 -22.05 -12.31 39.61
N SER A 173 -23.32 -12.54 39.97
CA SER A 173 -23.68 -13.78 40.69
C SER A 173 -25.06 -14.37 40.42
N SER A 174 -25.90 -13.71 39.61
CA SER A 174 -27.29 -14.15 39.42
C SER A 174 -27.70 -14.35 37.96
N ASN A 175 -26.85 -13.98 36.99
CA ASN A 175 -27.09 -14.14 35.56
C ASN A 175 -26.33 -15.33 35.00
N ASN A 176 -27.01 -16.17 34.21
CA ASN A 176 -26.42 -17.30 33.51
C ASN A 176 -26.95 -17.34 32.06
N VAL A 177 -26.34 -16.53 31.21
CA VAL A 177 -26.59 -16.50 29.77
C VAL A 177 -25.51 -17.32 29.07
N GLN A 178 -25.92 -18.30 28.26
CA GLN A 178 -25.02 -19.20 27.54
C GLN A 178 -25.38 -19.26 26.06
N LEU A 179 -24.35 -19.28 25.21
CA LEU A 179 -24.47 -19.60 23.80
C LEU A 179 -24.00 -21.04 23.57
N ILE A 180 -24.91 -21.91 23.17
CA ILE A 180 -24.67 -23.34 23.01
C ILE A 180 -24.47 -23.66 21.53
N ASN A 181 -23.33 -24.25 21.21
CA ASN A 181 -23.11 -24.90 19.93
C ASN A 181 -23.81 -26.27 19.92
N ASP A 182 -24.95 -26.33 19.24
CA ASP A 182 -25.78 -27.51 19.10
C ASP A 182 -25.62 -28.22 17.75
N PHE A 183 -24.62 -27.83 16.95
CA PHE A 183 -24.30 -28.49 15.69
C PHE A 183 -23.49 -29.78 15.91
N PRO A 184 -23.72 -30.83 15.10
CA PRO A 184 -22.99 -32.09 15.24
C PRO A 184 -21.53 -31.93 14.82
N ILE A 185 -20.61 -32.46 15.63
CA ILE A 185 -19.15 -32.38 15.43
C ILE A 185 -18.72 -32.95 14.07
N ASN A 186 -19.43 -33.97 13.55
CA ASN A 186 -19.12 -34.62 12.26
C ASN A 186 -19.85 -33.99 11.05
N GLY A 187 -20.55 -32.86 11.23
CA GLY A 187 -21.46 -32.29 10.23
C GLY A 187 -20.83 -31.32 9.22
N GLY A 188 -19.50 -31.19 9.22
CA GLY A 188 -18.75 -30.16 8.49
C GLY A 188 -18.93 -28.75 9.07
N VAL A 189 -18.11 -27.80 8.59
CA VAL A 189 -18.14 -26.40 9.07
C VAL A 189 -19.48 -25.74 8.76
N LYS A 190 -20.11 -25.14 9.78
CA LYS A 190 -21.37 -24.40 9.70
C LYS A 190 -21.11 -22.90 9.69
N LYS A 191 -21.62 -22.24 8.66
CA LYS A 191 -21.49 -20.80 8.51
C LYS A 191 -22.62 -20.09 9.26
N ILE A 192 -22.25 -19.29 10.23
CA ILE A 192 -23.12 -18.35 10.93
C ILE A 192 -22.94 -17.00 10.25
N LYS A 193 -24.01 -16.49 9.62
CA LYS A 193 -23.97 -15.17 8.97
C LYS A 193 -23.96 -14.03 9.99
N ALA A 194 -24.39 -14.31 11.21
CA ALA A 194 -24.59 -13.31 12.23
C ALA A 194 -23.27 -12.74 12.77
N SER A 195 -23.19 -11.42 12.86
CA SER A 195 -22.39 -10.77 13.89
C SER A 195 -23.12 -10.91 15.23
N ILE A 196 -22.46 -11.53 16.21
CA ILE A 196 -23.06 -11.86 17.51
C ILE A 196 -22.49 -10.92 18.58
N ASN A 197 -23.36 -10.14 19.21
CA ASN A 197 -23.04 -9.26 20.33
C ASN A 197 -23.87 -9.69 21.55
N ILE A 198 -23.23 -10.15 22.62
CA ILE A 198 -24.00 -10.80 23.69
C ILE A 198 -23.32 -10.68 25.04
N ASP A 199 -24.13 -10.42 26.05
CA ASP A 199 -23.76 -10.49 27.45
C ASP A 199 -23.86 -11.96 27.89
N MET A 200 -22.74 -12.59 28.26
CA MET A 200 -22.70 -14.02 28.62
C MET A 200 -21.72 -14.35 29.73
N TYR A 201 -21.75 -15.59 30.20
CA TYR A 201 -20.92 -16.05 31.31
C TYR A 201 -19.45 -16.30 30.92
N ASP A 202 -19.21 -16.95 29.77
CA ASP A 202 -17.88 -17.38 29.32
C ASP A 202 -17.88 -17.65 27.81
N LEU A 203 -16.70 -17.82 27.19
CA LEU A 203 -16.54 -18.06 25.76
C LEU A 203 -17.21 -19.40 25.33
N PRO A 204 -18.09 -19.39 24.31
CA PRO A 204 -18.79 -20.58 23.86
C PRO A 204 -17.85 -21.53 23.09
N ASN A 205 -18.23 -22.81 23.00
CA ASN A 205 -17.57 -23.73 22.08
C ASN A 205 -17.91 -23.31 20.63
N MET A 206 -16.90 -23.12 19.79
CA MET A 206 -17.01 -22.72 18.39
C MET A 206 -16.50 -23.76 17.40
N ASP A 207 -16.42 -25.03 17.82
CA ASP A 207 -15.99 -26.14 16.97
C ASP A 207 -16.89 -26.26 15.74
N ASN A 208 -16.26 -26.37 14.57
CA ASN A 208 -16.94 -26.42 13.28
C ASN A 208 -17.84 -25.22 12.98
N ILE A 209 -17.61 -24.06 13.61
CA ILE A 209 -18.36 -22.83 13.31
C ILE A 209 -17.47 -21.84 12.54
N ASP A 210 -17.98 -21.34 11.41
CA ASP A 210 -17.46 -20.18 10.67
C ASP A 210 -18.32 -18.96 11.02
N CYS A 211 -17.76 -18.03 11.78
CA CYS A 211 -18.45 -16.84 12.28
C CYS A 211 -17.61 -15.59 11.95
N PRO A 212 -18.21 -14.54 11.37
CA PRO A 212 -17.46 -13.34 10.99
C PRO A 212 -17.06 -12.49 12.21
N TYR A 213 -17.91 -12.36 13.22
CA TYR A 213 -17.69 -11.47 14.35
C TYR A 213 -18.39 -11.97 15.61
N LEU A 214 -17.62 -12.11 16.69
CA LEU A 214 -18.13 -12.45 18.01
C LEU A 214 -17.67 -11.40 19.02
N GLN A 215 -18.63 -10.68 19.61
CA GLN A 215 -18.40 -9.75 20.70
C GLN A 215 -19.15 -10.20 21.94
N ILE A 216 -18.40 -10.29 23.04
CA ILE A 216 -18.89 -10.79 24.31
C ILE A 216 -18.68 -9.72 25.37
N VAL A 217 -19.71 -9.49 26.18
CA VAL A 217 -19.56 -8.79 27.46
C VAL A 217 -19.72 -9.83 28.57
N LEU A 218 -18.69 -10.00 29.39
CA LEU A 218 -18.76 -10.96 30.49
C LEU A 218 -19.68 -10.45 31.58
N THR A 219 -20.56 -11.33 32.04
CA THR A 219 -21.53 -11.04 33.09
C THR A 219 -21.06 -11.48 34.48
N ASN A 220 -19.98 -12.24 34.54
CA ASN A 220 -19.37 -12.74 35.77
C ASN A 220 -17.84 -12.79 35.62
N GLN A 221 -17.12 -12.86 36.74
CA GLN A 221 -15.69 -13.07 36.77
C GLN A 221 -15.36 -14.46 36.20
N PRO A 222 -14.52 -14.56 35.16
CA PRO A 222 -14.09 -15.85 34.64
C PRO A 222 -13.29 -16.61 35.72
N ASN A 223 -13.62 -17.89 35.92
CA ASN A 223 -12.94 -18.79 36.86
C ASN A 223 -11.56 -19.20 36.32
N GLY A 224 -10.64 -18.25 36.14
CA GLY A 224 -9.32 -18.45 35.55
C GLY A 224 -9.20 -17.88 34.15
N ALA A 225 -8.79 -18.71 33.18
CA ALA A 225 -8.64 -18.31 31.77
C ALA A 225 -9.92 -18.65 30.97
N PHE A 226 -10.07 -18.08 29.77
CA PHE A 226 -11.23 -18.38 28.91
C PHE A 226 -11.29 -19.86 28.53
N ASN A 227 -12.45 -20.48 28.72
CA ASN A 227 -12.69 -21.84 28.22
C ASN A 227 -12.87 -21.83 26.70
N ASN A 228 -12.69 -22.98 26.04
CA ASN A 228 -12.96 -23.16 24.61
C ASN A 228 -12.13 -22.33 23.62
N THR A 229 -11.03 -21.68 24.02
CA THR A 229 -10.16 -20.93 23.07
C THR A 229 -9.60 -21.83 21.96
N GLN A 230 -9.36 -23.10 22.27
CA GLN A 230 -8.95 -24.15 21.31
C GLN A 230 -9.99 -24.48 20.23
N THR A 231 -11.23 -24.01 20.38
CA THR A 231 -12.33 -24.27 19.42
C THR A 231 -12.45 -23.17 18.36
N LEU A 232 -11.70 -22.07 18.51
CA LEU A 232 -11.74 -20.88 17.66
C LEU A 232 -11.02 -21.09 16.31
N ASN A 233 -11.57 -21.97 15.47
CA ASN A 233 -10.95 -22.34 14.19
C ASN A 233 -11.26 -21.37 13.05
N ASN A 234 -12.51 -20.90 12.91
CA ASN A 234 -12.93 -20.09 11.75
C ASN A 234 -13.61 -18.78 12.17
N LEU A 235 -13.06 -18.10 13.18
CA LEU A 235 -13.52 -16.79 13.62
C LEU A 235 -12.66 -15.71 12.97
N LYS A 236 -13.24 -14.65 12.39
CA LYS A 236 -12.42 -13.53 11.85
C LYS A 236 -12.07 -12.47 12.89
N SER A 237 -12.97 -12.21 13.82
CA SER A 237 -12.78 -11.19 14.86
C SER A 237 -13.42 -11.62 16.17
N LEU A 238 -12.66 -11.50 17.25
CA LEU A 238 -13.11 -11.73 18.62
C LEU A 238 -12.95 -10.44 19.44
N SER A 239 -14.02 -10.03 20.11
CA SER A 239 -14.01 -8.93 21.08
C SER A 239 -14.56 -9.43 22.41
N ILE A 240 -13.80 -9.29 23.50
CA ILE A 240 -14.25 -9.64 24.84
C ILE A 240 -14.10 -8.43 25.75
N SER A 241 -15.21 -7.97 26.32
CA SER A 241 -15.26 -6.92 27.33
C SER A 241 -15.62 -7.53 28.67
N ALA A 242 -14.80 -7.30 29.68
CA ALA A 242 -14.95 -7.80 31.04
C ALA A 242 -14.94 -6.62 32.02
N PRO A 243 -15.98 -5.75 31.99
CA PRO A 243 -16.00 -4.52 32.77
C PRO A 243 -15.99 -4.84 34.26
N GLY A 244 -15.04 -4.26 35.00
CA GLY A 244 -14.90 -4.49 36.44
C GLY A 244 -14.36 -5.88 36.82
N PHE A 245 -13.81 -6.63 35.86
CA PHE A 245 -13.21 -7.94 36.12
C PHE A 245 -11.72 -7.98 35.81
N SER A 246 -10.99 -8.68 36.67
CA SER A 246 -9.62 -9.10 36.37
C SER A 246 -9.64 -10.35 35.48
N THR A 247 -8.88 -10.36 34.39
CA THR A 247 -8.97 -11.38 33.33
C THR A 247 -7.61 -11.99 33.03
N ASN A 248 -7.53 -13.33 32.98
CA ASN A 248 -6.33 -14.06 32.57
C ASN A 248 -6.38 -14.39 31.07
N LEU A 249 -5.43 -13.84 30.31
CA LEU A 249 -5.35 -13.97 28.85
C LEU A 249 -4.47 -15.15 28.38
N SER A 250 -3.92 -15.95 29.30
CA SER A 250 -2.99 -17.03 28.95
C SER A 250 -3.60 -18.09 28.02
N SER A 251 -4.91 -18.34 28.06
CA SER A 251 -5.54 -19.33 27.18
C SER A 251 -5.61 -18.92 25.71
N LEU A 252 -5.29 -17.66 25.37
CA LEU A 252 -5.24 -17.20 23.98
C LEU A 252 -4.14 -17.89 23.16
N VAL A 253 -3.07 -18.36 23.81
CA VAL A 253 -2.01 -19.12 23.13
C VAL A 253 -2.52 -20.45 22.58
N ASN A 254 -3.64 -20.96 23.11
CA ASN A 254 -4.26 -22.21 22.68
C ASN A 254 -5.17 -22.03 21.44
N ILE A 255 -5.30 -20.82 20.88
CA ILE A 255 -6.04 -20.62 19.63
C ILE A 255 -5.35 -21.46 18.53
N PRO A 256 -6.08 -22.29 17.77
CA PRO A 256 -5.49 -23.20 16.77
C PRO A 256 -4.69 -22.47 15.69
N LYS A 257 -3.54 -23.00 15.27
CA LYS A 257 -2.66 -22.38 14.25
C LYS A 257 -3.34 -22.09 12.91
N ASN A 258 -4.24 -22.95 12.46
CA ASN A 258 -4.91 -22.84 11.15
C ASN A 258 -6.21 -22.01 11.24
N ASN A 259 -6.18 -20.89 11.96
CA ASN A 259 -7.35 -20.03 12.12
C ASN A 259 -7.34 -18.83 11.14
N THR A 260 -8.51 -18.18 11.02
CA THR A 260 -8.72 -16.99 10.19
C THR A 260 -8.88 -15.69 11.01
N ILE A 261 -8.50 -15.69 12.29
CA ILE A 261 -8.59 -14.52 13.15
C ILE A 261 -7.67 -13.43 12.62
N GLN A 262 -8.27 -12.28 12.34
CA GLN A 262 -7.60 -11.05 11.95
C GLN A 262 -7.53 -10.08 13.13
N SER A 263 -8.60 -10.00 13.93
CA SER A 263 -8.70 -9.06 15.04
C SER A 263 -8.98 -9.74 16.38
N LEU A 264 -8.23 -9.34 17.40
CA LEU A 264 -8.44 -9.72 18.79
C LEU A 264 -8.52 -8.45 19.66
N ASN A 265 -9.66 -8.21 20.31
CA ASN A 265 -9.89 -7.05 21.15
C ASN A 265 -10.29 -7.47 22.57
N PHE A 266 -9.63 -6.94 23.58
CA PHE A 266 -9.89 -7.24 24.97
C PHE A 266 -10.05 -5.97 25.79
N GLY A 267 -11.17 -5.85 26.50
CA GLY A 267 -11.43 -4.82 27.51
C GLY A 267 -11.53 -5.46 28.89
N CYS A 268 -10.80 -4.99 29.89
CA CYS A 268 -10.93 -5.50 31.26
C CYS A 268 -10.53 -4.47 32.32
N GLU A 269 -10.71 -4.79 33.60
CA GLU A 269 -10.14 -3.96 34.67
C GLU A 269 -8.63 -4.22 34.78
N LYS A 270 -8.24 -5.49 35.04
CA LYS A 270 -6.84 -5.86 35.24
C LYS A 270 -6.48 -7.12 34.46
N VAL A 271 -5.34 -7.11 33.78
CA VAL A 271 -4.79 -8.31 33.15
C VAL A 271 -4.04 -9.14 34.19
N LEU A 272 -4.29 -10.45 34.23
CA LEU A 272 -3.64 -11.42 35.11
C LEU A 272 -2.91 -12.47 34.26
N THR A 273 -1.70 -12.19 33.76
CA THR A 273 -0.92 -13.18 33.02
C THR A 273 0.48 -13.30 33.61
N SER A 274 0.89 -14.52 33.94
CA SER A 274 2.23 -14.84 34.43
C SER A 274 3.19 -15.25 33.31
N ILE A 275 2.71 -15.30 32.06
CA ILE A 275 3.48 -15.77 30.90
C ILE A 275 3.60 -14.68 29.83
N VAL A 276 4.63 -14.82 28.98
CA VAL A 276 4.70 -14.14 27.69
C VAL A 276 3.61 -14.72 26.79
N LEU A 277 2.80 -13.86 26.18
CA LEU A 277 1.77 -14.30 25.22
C LEU A 277 2.41 -14.47 23.86
N ASP A 278 2.70 -15.71 23.48
CA ASP A 278 3.14 -16.06 22.14
C ASP A 278 1.93 -16.32 21.24
N LEU A 279 1.72 -15.40 20.31
CA LEU A 279 0.66 -15.42 19.29
C LEU A 279 1.27 -15.48 17.89
N SER A 280 2.57 -15.76 17.76
CA SER A 280 3.29 -15.78 16.48
C SER A 280 2.72 -16.79 15.47
N HIS A 281 2.03 -17.83 15.96
CA HIS A 281 1.35 -18.84 15.15
C HIS A 281 0.08 -18.34 14.45
N LEU A 282 -0.48 -17.20 14.87
CA LEU A 282 -1.72 -16.63 14.30
C LEU A 282 -1.43 -15.81 13.03
N ALA A 283 -1.02 -16.46 11.94
CA ALA A 283 -0.49 -15.79 10.73
C ALA A 283 -1.43 -14.76 10.06
N SER A 284 -2.74 -14.78 10.34
CA SER A 284 -3.72 -13.81 9.80
C SER A 284 -3.95 -12.60 10.72
N LEU A 285 -3.44 -12.62 11.96
CA LEU A 285 -3.71 -11.59 12.95
C LEU A 285 -3.08 -10.26 12.51
N ASN A 286 -3.93 -9.26 12.26
CA ASN A 286 -3.53 -7.91 11.85
C ASN A 286 -3.75 -6.87 12.96
N LYS A 287 -4.65 -7.13 13.92
CA LYS A 287 -5.03 -6.21 14.98
C LYS A 287 -5.06 -6.91 16.34
N PHE A 288 -4.31 -6.35 17.29
CA PHE A 288 -4.28 -6.83 18.67
C PHE A 288 -4.49 -5.66 19.65
N VAL A 289 -5.58 -5.69 20.41
CA VAL A 289 -5.99 -4.61 21.31
C VAL A 289 -6.21 -5.14 22.72
N ILE A 290 -5.56 -4.53 23.69
CA ILE A 290 -5.81 -4.69 25.12
C ILE A 290 -6.05 -3.32 25.75
N MET A 291 -7.29 -3.08 26.14
CA MET A 291 -7.73 -1.92 26.90
C MET A 291 -8.02 -2.36 28.34
N ALA A 292 -7.03 -2.27 29.21
CA ALA A 292 -7.22 -2.49 30.64
C ALA A 292 -7.28 -1.16 31.39
N THR A 293 -7.79 -1.13 32.62
CA THR A 293 -7.48 0.00 33.54
C THR A 293 -6.11 -0.19 34.19
N ASN A 294 -5.64 -1.44 34.27
CA ASN A 294 -4.35 -1.81 34.85
C ASN A 294 -3.65 -2.98 34.13
N LEU A 295 -2.58 -2.68 33.37
CA LEU A 295 -1.70 -3.67 32.72
C LEU A 295 -0.53 -4.16 33.59
N SER A 296 -0.41 -3.74 34.86
CA SER A 296 0.71 -4.16 35.73
C SER A 296 0.76 -5.67 36.05
N GLY A 297 -0.26 -6.44 35.70
CA GLY A 297 -0.29 -7.88 35.92
C GLY A 297 0.30 -8.73 34.78
N PHE A 298 0.99 -8.10 33.82
CA PHE A 298 1.93 -8.78 32.92
C PHE A 298 3.23 -9.16 33.67
N PRO A 299 3.96 -10.23 33.28
CA PRO A 299 5.14 -10.70 34.01
C PRO A 299 6.25 -9.62 34.05
N ILE A 300 6.78 -9.40 35.25
CA ILE A 300 7.62 -8.24 35.62
C ILE A 300 9.11 -8.46 35.30
N ASP A 301 9.55 -9.69 35.04
CA ASP A 301 10.97 -10.09 35.11
C ASP A 301 11.91 -9.40 34.11
N SER A 302 11.43 -8.56 33.19
CA SER A 302 12.32 -7.74 32.35
C SER A 302 11.83 -6.33 32.00
N ASN A 303 10.69 -5.85 32.53
CA ASN A 303 10.02 -4.63 32.04
C ASN A 303 9.88 -4.60 30.49
N LYS A 304 9.87 -5.71 29.76
CA LYS A 304 9.66 -5.72 28.29
C LYS A 304 8.18 -5.89 27.97
N ILE A 305 7.77 -5.56 26.75
CA ILE A 305 6.43 -5.93 26.25
C ILE A 305 6.39 -7.46 26.13
N PRO A 306 5.54 -8.17 26.90
CA PRO A 306 5.57 -9.63 27.01
C PRO A 306 4.67 -10.28 25.94
N LEU A 307 4.86 -9.86 24.69
CA LEU A 307 4.10 -10.36 23.54
C LEU A 307 5.09 -10.85 22.47
N ILE A 308 4.75 -11.96 21.82
CA ILE A 308 5.37 -12.38 20.56
C ILE A 308 4.24 -12.41 19.54
N LEU A 309 4.31 -11.56 18.52
CA LEU A 309 3.23 -11.35 17.56
C LEU A 309 3.64 -11.90 16.18
N PRO A 310 2.69 -12.17 15.28
CA PRO A 310 3.00 -12.52 13.90
C PRO A 310 3.44 -11.30 13.09
N GLN A 311 4.22 -11.50 12.03
CA GLN A 311 4.69 -10.41 11.15
C GLN A 311 3.56 -9.70 10.37
N SER A 312 2.37 -10.29 10.33
CA SER A 312 1.15 -9.69 9.76
C SER A 312 0.57 -8.53 10.58
N ILE A 313 1.04 -8.33 11.82
CA ILE A 313 0.48 -7.32 12.72
C ILE A 313 0.63 -5.90 12.13
N ASN A 314 -0.49 -5.16 12.12
CA ASN A 314 -0.58 -3.81 11.60
C ASN A 314 -1.00 -2.78 12.66
N GLU A 315 -1.90 -3.18 13.57
CA GLU A 315 -2.40 -2.37 14.67
C GLU A 315 -2.13 -3.04 16.03
N LEU A 316 -1.49 -2.31 16.93
CA LEU A 316 -1.23 -2.74 18.31
C LEU A 316 -1.69 -1.67 19.30
N VAL A 317 -2.58 -2.04 20.22
CA VAL A 317 -3.04 -1.16 21.30
C VAL A 317 -2.82 -1.86 22.63
N LEU A 318 -2.00 -1.28 23.49
CA LEU A 318 -1.81 -1.69 24.89
C LEU A 318 -1.91 -0.44 25.73
N MET A 319 -2.96 -0.24 26.52
CA MET A 319 -3.16 1.02 27.25
C MET A 319 -3.27 0.82 28.75
N ASN A 320 -2.80 1.83 29.50
CA ASN A 320 -3.00 2.06 30.93
C ASN A 320 -2.20 1.18 31.91
N ASN A 321 -1.38 1.85 32.72
CA ASN A 321 -0.65 1.36 33.88
C ASN A 321 0.24 0.12 33.61
N GLY A 322 0.65 -0.10 32.37
CA GLY A 322 1.77 -0.98 32.04
C GLY A 322 3.09 -0.43 32.58
N LYS A 323 4.12 -1.26 32.59
CA LYS A 323 5.50 -0.84 32.89
C LYS A 323 6.43 -1.50 31.87
N PHE A 324 6.62 -0.83 30.74
CA PHE A 324 7.42 -1.36 29.63
C PHE A 324 8.69 -0.51 29.36
N SER A 325 9.69 -1.16 28.80
CA SER A 325 11.03 -0.68 28.45
C SER A 325 11.48 -1.41 27.18
N ASN A 326 12.55 -0.92 26.53
CA ASN A 326 13.00 -1.38 25.20
C ASN A 326 11.89 -1.38 24.14
N THR A 327 10.88 -0.51 24.31
CA THR A 327 9.72 -0.44 23.41
C THR A 327 10.12 -0.13 21.98
N GLY A 328 11.09 0.76 21.76
CA GLY A 328 11.59 1.07 20.42
C GLY A 328 12.14 -0.16 19.68
N GLU A 329 12.92 -1.00 20.37
CA GLU A 329 13.46 -2.25 19.80
C GLU A 329 12.35 -3.26 19.48
N PHE A 330 11.38 -3.40 20.39
CA PHE A 330 10.20 -4.25 20.15
C PHE A 330 9.44 -3.83 18.89
N LEU A 331 9.17 -2.53 18.72
CA LEU A 331 8.43 -2.03 17.57
C LEU A 331 9.18 -2.25 16.25
N LEU A 332 10.51 -2.18 16.25
CA LEU A 332 11.34 -2.40 15.06
C LEU A 332 11.32 -3.86 14.55
N ASN A 333 10.95 -4.81 15.39
CA ASN A 333 10.84 -6.23 15.00
C ASN A 333 9.57 -6.54 14.16
N TYR A 334 8.68 -5.55 13.96
CA TYR A 334 7.42 -5.71 13.24
C TYR A 334 7.27 -4.65 12.14
N SER A 335 7.80 -4.96 10.94
CA SER A 335 7.86 -3.97 9.84
C SER A 335 6.51 -3.54 9.27
N ASN A 336 5.45 -4.33 9.49
CA ASN A 336 4.09 -4.04 8.98
C ASN A 336 3.25 -3.19 9.95
N LEU A 337 3.78 -2.89 11.14
CA LEU A 337 3.09 -2.14 12.18
C LEU A 337 3.02 -0.66 11.80
N THR A 338 1.81 -0.13 11.57
CA THR A 338 1.61 1.28 11.18
C THR A 338 0.75 2.07 12.15
N GLN A 339 0.00 1.40 13.03
CA GLN A 339 -0.82 2.02 14.07
C GLN A 339 -0.46 1.44 15.43
N VAL A 340 -0.03 2.30 16.34
CA VAL A 340 0.42 1.88 17.67
C VAL A 340 -0.14 2.82 18.73
N ASP A 341 -0.75 2.27 19.76
CA ASP A 341 -1.12 3.01 20.97
C ASP A 341 -0.58 2.31 22.22
N LEU A 342 0.39 2.96 22.84
CA LEU A 342 1.04 2.58 24.10
C LEU A 342 0.89 3.69 25.14
N SER A 343 -0.16 4.50 25.05
CA SER A 343 -0.38 5.61 25.96
C SER A 343 -0.62 5.13 27.40
N ASN A 344 -0.17 5.93 28.37
CA ASN A 344 -0.37 5.69 29.80
C ASN A 344 0.30 4.39 30.31
N ASN A 345 1.52 4.03 29.90
CA ASN A 345 2.20 2.76 30.26
C ASN A 345 3.55 2.90 30.97
N LYS A 346 3.80 4.03 31.65
CA LYS A 346 5.05 4.31 32.38
C LYS A 346 6.31 3.97 31.55
N LEU A 347 6.25 4.15 30.23
CA LEU A 347 7.33 3.80 29.32
C LEU A 347 8.57 4.61 29.66
N THR A 348 9.73 3.97 29.68
CA THR A 348 11.03 4.63 29.89
C THR A 348 11.97 4.38 28.71
N GLY A 349 13.00 5.22 28.57
CA GLY A 349 14.02 5.10 27.52
C GLY A 349 14.24 6.41 26.76
N ASN A 350 15.20 6.38 25.84
CA ASN A 350 15.57 7.52 25.01
C ASN A 350 14.87 7.45 23.65
N PHE A 351 13.90 8.32 23.42
CA PHE A 351 13.13 8.42 22.18
C PHE A 351 13.99 8.81 20.97
N SER A 352 15.10 9.54 21.16
CA SER A 352 16.02 9.89 20.06
C SER A 352 16.67 8.67 19.39
N GLN A 353 16.68 7.52 20.07
CA GLN A 353 17.21 6.27 19.53
C GLN A 353 16.16 5.49 18.72
N TRP A 354 14.89 5.88 18.81
CA TRP A 354 13.83 5.21 18.07
C TRP A 354 13.95 5.58 16.58
N ARG A 355 13.43 4.72 15.72
CA ARG A 355 13.40 4.96 14.27
C ARG A 355 11.96 4.88 13.82
N ASN A 356 11.55 5.86 13.02
CA ASN A 356 10.26 5.79 12.36
C ASN A 356 10.33 4.70 11.26
N SER A 357 9.63 3.60 11.46
CA SER A 357 9.55 2.47 10.52
C SER A 357 8.40 2.61 9.51
N GLY A 358 7.82 3.80 9.38
CA GLY A 358 6.68 4.06 8.49
C GLY A 358 5.32 4.09 9.21
N PHE A 359 5.29 4.57 10.46
CA PHE A 359 4.05 4.69 11.23
C PHE A 359 3.12 5.73 10.61
N ASN A 360 1.85 5.36 10.45
CA ASN A 360 0.77 6.31 10.19
C ASN A 360 0.42 7.06 11.48
N GLU A 361 0.31 6.33 12.59
CA GLU A 361 0.00 6.86 13.91
C GLU A 361 0.81 6.16 15.00
N LEU A 362 1.40 6.94 15.90
CA LEU A 362 2.12 6.46 17.08
C LEU A 362 1.68 7.25 18.30
N LYS A 363 0.90 6.62 19.18
CA LYS A 363 0.43 7.18 20.44
C LYS A 363 1.25 6.62 21.59
N ILE A 364 2.03 7.49 22.23
CA ILE A 364 2.91 7.20 23.37
C ILE A 364 2.77 8.27 24.45
N ALA A 365 1.60 8.90 24.53
CA ALA A 365 1.27 9.93 25.50
C ALA A 365 1.28 9.39 26.94
N ASP A 366 1.45 10.27 27.93
CA ASP A 366 1.33 9.94 29.36
C ASP A 366 2.33 8.86 29.81
N ASN A 367 3.60 9.07 29.50
CA ASN A 367 4.69 8.14 29.77
C ASN A 367 5.89 8.85 30.42
N SER A 368 7.05 8.23 30.45
CA SER A 368 8.29 8.77 31.05
C SER A 368 9.47 8.71 30.09
N LEU A 369 9.21 8.87 28.79
CA LEU A 369 10.24 8.86 27.75
C LEU A 369 11.05 10.15 27.77
N GLN A 370 12.36 10.02 27.60
CA GLN A 370 13.31 11.14 27.50
C GLN A 370 13.88 11.25 26.07
N GLY A 371 14.69 12.26 25.81
CA GLY A 371 15.30 12.49 24.48
C GLY A 371 14.56 13.56 23.69
N SER A 372 14.70 13.53 22.37
CA SER A 372 14.25 14.54 21.42
C SER A 372 13.46 13.94 20.26
N ILE A 373 12.68 14.77 19.57
CA ILE A 373 11.96 14.40 18.35
C ILE A 373 12.71 15.00 17.15
N ASP A 374 13.09 14.18 16.17
CA ASP A 374 13.72 14.63 14.92
C ASP A 374 12.73 14.67 13.73
N SER A 375 13.18 15.20 12.58
CA SER A 375 12.34 15.43 11.41
C SER A 375 11.81 14.16 10.73
N SER A 376 12.35 12.97 11.03
CA SER A 376 11.81 11.71 10.52
C SER A 376 10.38 11.43 11.00
N TRP A 377 9.92 12.12 12.06
CA TRP A 377 8.57 12.01 12.61
C TRP A 377 7.56 12.98 11.99
N CYS A 378 7.98 13.86 11.08
CA CYS A 378 7.08 14.86 10.46
C CYS A 378 5.93 14.24 9.65
N THR A 379 6.06 12.98 9.23
CA THR A 379 5.07 12.29 8.40
C THR A 379 4.20 11.31 9.19
N THR A 380 4.20 11.39 10.51
CA THR A 380 3.49 10.49 11.41
C THR A 380 2.59 11.29 12.33
N MET A 381 1.37 10.82 12.57
CA MET A 381 0.51 11.33 13.64
C MET A 381 1.07 10.83 14.98
N ILE A 382 2.05 11.56 15.52
CA ILE A 382 2.74 11.19 16.76
C ILE A 382 2.17 11.94 17.97
N TYR A 383 1.68 11.20 18.97
CA TYR A 383 1.20 11.75 20.24
C TYR A 383 2.20 11.41 21.35
N THR A 384 2.93 12.41 21.82
CA THR A 384 4.01 12.34 22.81
C THR A 384 3.78 13.25 24.02
N ASN A 385 2.62 13.89 24.13
CA ASN A 385 2.29 14.75 25.27
C ASN A 385 2.47 14.01 26.61
N ASN A 386 2.77 14.76 27.67
CA ASN A 386 2.98 14.23 29.03
C ASN A 386 4.08 13.14 29.11
N ASN A 387 5.28 13.43 28.58
CA ASN A 387 6.49 12.61 28.73
C ASN A 387 7.61 13.41 29.45
N GLN A 388 8.89 13.14 29.19
CA GLN A 388 10.05 13.90 29.67
C GLN A 388 10.96 14.30 28.48
N LEU A 389 10.37 14.52 27.30
CA LEU A 389 11.10 14.89 26.09
C LEU A 389 11.61 16.32 26.16
N SER A 390 12.72 16.61 25.49
CA SER A 390 13.40 17.91 25.51
C SER A 390 14.08 18.22 24.17
N GLY A 391 14.70 19.39 24.06
CA GLY A 391 15.35 19.86 22.83
C GLY A 391 14.39 20.59 21.87
N PRO A 392 14.86 20.94 20.67
CA PRO A 392 14.03 21.63 19.68
C PRO A 392 13.08 20.65 18.97
N LEU A 393 11.82 21.05 18.81
CA LEU A 393 10.90 20.38 17.89
C LEU A 393 11.25 20.70 16.43
N PRO A 394 11.04 19.76 15.50
CA PRO A 394 11.16 20.01 14.06
C PRO A 394 10.17 21.07 13.57
N SER A 395 10.52 21.73 12.46
CA SER A 395 9.75 22.84 11.89
C SER A 395 8.31 22.46 11.54
N CYS A 396 8.08 21.23 11.07
CA CYS A 396 6.75 20.69 10.80
C CYS A 396 5.79 20.79 11.99
N PHE A 397 6.28 20.65 13.23
CA PHE A 397 5.49 20.85 14.45
C PHE A 397 5.48 22.31 14.88
N THR A 398 6.63 22.99 14.91
CA THR A 398 6.71 24.37 15.45
C THR A 398 5.95 25.38 14.60
N CYS A 399 5.93 25.21 13.27
CA CYS A 399 5.13 26.04 12.36
C CYS A 399 3.64 26.01 12.69
N HIS A 400 3.16 24.90 13.25
CA HIS A 400 1.74 24.65 13.50
C HIS A 400 1.44 24.55 15.00
N ILE A 401 2.35 24.97 15.87
CA ILE A 401 2.21 24.81 17.32
C ILE A 401 1.04 25.62 17.92
N SER A 402 0.47 26.57 17.19
CA SER A 402 -0.75 27.28 17.59
C SER A 402 -2.02 26.42 17.41
N SER A 403 -1.98 25.41 16.51
CA SER A 403 -3.04 24.43 16.28
C SER A 403 -3.36 23.66 17.56
N ALA A 404 -4.65 23.48 17.84
CA ALA A 404 -5.09 22.71 18.99
C ALA A 404 -4.63 21.25 18.90
N LEU A 405 -4.68 20.65 17.70
CA LEU A 405 -4.27 19.27 17.48
C LEU A 405 -2.76 19.10 17.74
N VAL A 406 -1.92 19.96 17.14
CA VAL A 406 -0.47 19.88 17.33
C VAL A 406 -0.09 20.10 18.79
N LYS A 407 -0.72 21.04 19.50
CA LYS A 407 -0.54 21.19 20.95
C LYS A 407 -0.85 19.88 21.67
N THR A 408 -2.01 19.28 21.42
CA THR A 408 -2.36 18.00 22.09
C THR A 408 -1.41 16.87 21.76
N MET A 409 -0.80 16.87 20.57
CA MET A 409 0.17 15.86 20.16
C MET A 409 1.50 15.97 20.94
N VAL A 410 2.01 17.18 21.21
CA VAL A 410 3.37 17.33 21.77
C VAL A 410 3.41 17.98 23.16
N SER A 411 2.46 18.85 23.50
CA SER A 411 2.46 19.65 24.72
C SER A 411 1.12 19.59 25.44
N ASN A 412 1.07 18.87 26.55
CA ASN A 412 0.09 19.16 27.59
C ASN A 412 0.83 19.30 28.94
N THR A 413 0.52 20.42 29.58
CA THR A 413 0.80 20.97 30.92
C THR A 413 1.50 20.10 32.00
N GLY A 414 2.66 19.48 31.76
CA GLY A 414 3.46 18.96 32.89
C GLY A 414 4.68 18.07 32.62
N GLY A 415 4.95 17.65 31.39
CA GLY A 415 5.99 16.63 31.12
C GLY A 415 7.16 17.06 30.23
N ASN A 416 6.85 17.43 28.98
CA ASN A 416 7.88 17.74 27.99
C ASN A 416 8.42 19.17 28.16
N SER A 417 9.71 19.34 27.89
CA SER A 417 10.47 20.60 28.02
C SER A 417 11.13 20.99 26.68
N PHE A 418 10.32 21.23 25.65
CA PHE A 418 10.84 21.65 24.33
C PHE A 418 11.30 23.10 24.34
N THR A 419 12.41 23.40 23.64
CA THR A 419 13.09 24.70 23.72
C THR A 419 12.54 25.77 22.78
N ASN A 420 11.74 25.40 21.79
CA ASN A 420 11.30 26.28 20.69
C ASN A 420 9.77 26.33 20.51
N ILE A 421 9.02 26.19 21.61
CA ILE A 421 7.54 26.30 21.62
C ILE A 421 7.02 27.58 22.28
N ASN A 422 7.84 28.26 23.11
CA ASN A 422 7.46 29.50 23.78
C ASN A 422 8.70 30.42 24.00
N PRO A 423 8.94 31.43 23.13
CA PRO A 423 8.19 31.70 21.90
C PRO A 423 8.52 30.68 20.80
N ALA A 424 7.54 30.35 19.97
CA ALA A 424 7.77 29.57 18.77
C ALA A 424 8.44 30.44 17.69
N PRO A 425 9.39 29.89 16.89
CA PRO A 425 10.00 30.62 15.78
C PRO A 425 8.95 30.95 14.70
N LEU A 426 9.16 32.02 13.93
CA LEU A 426 8.34 32.30 12.75
C LEU A 426 8.42 31.12 11.77
N CYS A 427 7.27 30.73 11.22
CA CYS A 427 7.22 29.68 10.21
C CYS A 427 7.79 30.19 8.88
N THR A 428 8.98 29.70 8.49
CA THR A 428 9.68 30.08 7.25
C THR A 428 9.91 28.92 6.29
N THR A 429 9.54 27.71 6.70
CA THR A 429 9.79 26.44 6.00
C THR A 429 8.54 25.87 5.34
N LEU A 430 7.37 26.50 5.51
CA LEU A 430 6.11 26.08 4.90
C LEU A 430 6.13 26.38 3.39
N ILE A 431 6.07 25.32 2.60
CA ILE A 431 6.11 25.39 1.13
C ILE A 431 4.93 24.58 0.59
N PRO A 432 3.82 25.24 0.19
CA PRO A 432 2.66 24.57 -0.34
C PRO A 432 2.63 24.59 -1.88
N ASN A 433 2.20 23.49 -2.47
CA ASN A 433 1.97 23.32 -3.91
C ASN A 433 0.63 22.63 -4.13
N LEU A 434 0.03 22.82 -5.30
CA LEU A 434 -1.31 22.34 -5.59
C LEU A 434 -1.33 21.56 -6.91
N ARG A 435 -2.12 20.49 -6.97
CA ARG A 435 -2.27 19.66 -8.17
C ARG A 435 -3.72 19.24 -8.34
N TYR A 436 -4.31 19.51 -9.50
CA TYR A 436 -5.64 19.03 -9.84
C TYR A 436 -5.58 17.87 -10.84
N ILE A 437 -6.12 16.72 -10.45
CA ILE A 437 -6.18 15.51 -11.28
C ILE A 437 -7.56 15.44 -11.92
N VAL A 438 -7.63 15.84 -13.18
CA VAL A 438 -8.90 15.97 -13.94
C VAL A 438 -9.65 14.63 -14.02
N SER A 439 -8.94 13.50 -14.18
CA SER A 439 -9.55 12.18 -14.34
C SER A 439 -10.29 11.70 -13.09
N THR A 440 -9.78 12.03 -11.90
CA THR A 440 -10.34 11.59 -10.61
C THR A 440 -11.11 12.71 -9.89
N LYS A 441 -11.03 13.95 -10.38
CA LYS A 441 -11.55 15.16 -9.72
C LYS A 441 -10.96 15.39 -8.33
N ILE A 442 -9.72 14.97 -8.12
CA ILE A 442 -9.01 15.12 -6.86
C ILE A 442 -8.09 16.34 -6.96
N LEU A 443 -8.16 17.22 -5.97
CA LEU A 443 -7.21 18.31 -5.73
C LEU A 443 -6.29 17.91 -4.59
N GLU A 444 -4.99 17.87 -4.86
CA GLU A 444 -3.97 17.58 -3.87
C GLU A 444 -3.20 18.83 -3.49
N LEU A 445 -2.97 19.00 -2.20
CA LEU A 445 -2.10 20.01 -1.62
C LEU A 445 -0.87 19.28 -1.06
N TYR A 446 0.31 19.60 -1.58
CA TYR A 446 1.53 18.87 -1.28
C TYR A 446 2.73 19.80 -1.08
N GLY A 447 3.73 19.34 -0.34
CA GLY A 447 4.96 20.10 -0.10
C GLY A 447 5.54 19.85 1.28
N GLN A 448 6.03 20.91 1.91
CA GLN A 448 6.74 20.86 3.19
C GLN A 448 6.01 21.64 4.27
N ASP A 449 6.02 21.11 5.49
CA ASP A 449 5.47 21.71 6.70
C ASP A 449 4.02 22.18 6.53
N LEU A 450 3.18 21.35 5.89
CA LEU A 450 1.76 21.68 5.64
C LEU A 450 0.87 21.58 6.89
N GLY A 451 1.38 20.95 7.95
CA GLY A 451 0.66 20.74 9.21
C GLY A 451 -0.02 19.37 9.32
N PHE A 452 -0.80 19.20 10.39
CA PHE A 452 -1.37 17.90 10.79
C PHE A 452 -2.90 17.91 10.83
N ASP A 453 -3.55 19.06 10.60
CA ASP A 453 -4.99 19.23 10.67
C ASP A 453 -5.50 19.86 9.38
N PHE A 454 -6.39 19.18 8.66
CA PHE A 454 -7.03 19.76 7.47
C PHE A 454 -8.00 20.89 7.85
N GLY A 455 -8.51 20.92 9.08
CA GLY A 455 -9.35 22.01 9.60
C GLY A 455 -8.62 23.35 9.72
N ASP A 456 -7.28 23.31 9.80
CA ASP A 456 -6.41 24.49 9.77
C ASP A 456 -6.14 25.01 8.35
N ILE A 457 -6.61 24.29 7.32
CA ILE A 457 -6.42 24.64 5.91
C ILE A 457 -7.77 25.08 5.33
N THR A 458 -7.84 26.32 4.83
CA THR A 458 -9.07 26.86 4.23
C THR A 458 -8.80 27.54 2.90
N THR A 459 -9.82 27.57 2.04
CA THR A 459 -9.77 28.31 0.77
C THR A 459 -10.75 29.47 0.79
N SER A 460 -10.37 30.63 0.27
CA SER A 460 -11.20 31.85 0.32
C SER A 460 -11.92 32.17 -0.99
N ASN A 461 -11.33 31.84 -2.14
CA ASN A 461 -11.87 32.14 -3.48
C ASN A 461 -12.58 30.95 -4.16
N THR A 462 -12.77 29.84 -3.43
CA THR A 462 -13.54 28.67 -3.85
C THR A 462 -14.09 27.93 -2.62
N SER A 463 -15.07 27.04 -2.81
CA SER A 463 -15.65 26.19 -1.76
C SER A 463 -14.99 24.80 -1.68
N VAL A 464 -13.69 24.70 -1.96
CA VAL A 464 -12.95 23.45 -1.84
C VAL A 464 -12.54 23.25 -0.39
N SER A 465 -12.91 22.11 0.20
CA SER A 465 -12.50 21.76 1.56
C SER A 465 -11.62 20.52 1.52
N PHE A 466 -10.39 20.65 2.00
CA PHE A 466 -9.53 19.50 2.26
C PHE A 466 -10.15 18.66 3.36
N ASN A 467 -10.32 17.36 3.10
CA ASN A 467 -11.05 16.45 3.97
C ASN A 467 -10.32 15.13 4.19
N SER A 468 -9.10 15.00 3.65
CA SER A 468 -8.29 13.80 3.78
C SER A 468 -6.82 14.17 3.95
N ILE A 469 -6.18 13.52 4.93
CA ILE A 469 -4.73 13.54 5.13
C ILE A 469 -4.20 12.25 4.53
N ILE A 470 -3.40 12.35 3.47
CA ILE A 470 -2.76 11.19 2.85
C ILE A 470 -1.41 10.94 3.52
N LYS A 471 -0.66 12.03 3.80
CA LYS A 471 0.59 11.98 4.53
C LYS A 471 0.72 13.24 5.40
N PRO A 472 0.75 13.12 6.74
CA PRO A 472 0.86 14.27 7.63
C PRO A 472 2.03 15.19 7.25
N SER A 473 1.82 16.50 7.40
CA SER A 473 2.77 17.56 7.06
C SER A 473 3.22 17.65 5.59
N VAL A 474 2.76 16.75 4.70
CA VAL A 474 3.29 16.61 3.34
C VAL A 474 2.23 16.55 2.26
N LEU A 475 1.09 15.87 2.48
CA LEU A 475 0.09 15.63 1.44
C LEU A 475 -1.33 15.56 1.99
N PHE A 476 -2.17 16.47 1.50
CA PHE A 476 -3.59 16.57 1.76
C PHE A 476 -4.37 16.42 0.45
N SER A 477 -5.62 15.97 0.56
CA SER A 477 -6.50 15.75 -0.59
C SER A 477 -7.89 16.31 -0.35
N ALA A 478 -8.52 16.77 -1.44
CA ALA A 478 -9.90 17.24 -1.50
C ALA A 478 -10.57 16.70 -2.77
N THR A 479 -11.81 16.22 -2.64
CA THR A 479 -12.65 15.90 -3.81
C THR A 479 -13.36 17.16 -4.29
N VAL A 480 -13.22 17.46 -5.58
CA VAL A 480 -13.81 18.66 -6.18
C VAL A 480 -15.17 18.31 -6.81
N ALA A 481 -16.24 18.79 -6.19
CA ALA A 481 -17.60 18.58 -6.67
C ALA A 481 -18.02 19.54 -7.81
N GLN A 482 -17.29 20.64 -7.99
CA GLN A 482 -17.61 21.67 -8.98
C GLN A 482 -17.23 21.24 -10.41
N THR A 483 -17.94 21.76 -11.41
CA THR A 483 -17.65 21.52 -12.83
C THR A 483 -16.44 22.29 -13.35
N PHE A 484 -16.04 23.38 -12.68
CA PHE A 484 -14.92 24.22 -13.06
C PHE A 484 -14.17 24.70 -11.82
N LEU A 485 -12.83 24.60 -11.83
CA LEU A 485 -11.96 25.19 -10.82
C LEU A 485 -11.39 26.51 -11.33
N PRO A 486 -11.26 27.54 -10.48
CA PRO A 486 -10.55 28.76 -10.85
C PRO A 486 -9.08 28.41 -11.14
N GLN A 487 -8.42 29.18 -12.03
CA GLN A 487 -7.02 28.95 -12.44
C GLN A 487 -6.02 29.00 -11.27
N TYR A 488 -6.40 29.66 -10.18
CA TYR A 488 -5.65 29.72 -8.93
C TYR A 488 -6.60 29.73 -7.74
N ILE A 489 -6.10 29.23 -6.60
CA ILE A 489 -6.80 29.18 -5.32
C ILE A 489 -5.93 29.84 -4.24
N ASP A 490 -6.55 30.61 -3.36
CA ASP A 490 -5.90 31.12 -2.15
C ASP A 490 -6.10 30.11 -1.02
N VAL A 491 -4.99 29.56 -0.52
CA VAL A 491 -4.95 28.59 0.57
C VAL A 491 -4.41 29.28 1.82
N THR A 492 -5.22 29.32 2.87
CA THR A 492 -4.86 29.87 4.18
C THR A 492 -4.56 28.75 5.16
N PHE A 493 -3.36 28.80 5.76
CA PHE A 493 -2.96 27.98 6.90
C PHE A 493 -3.18 28.80 8.18
N LYS A 494 -4.24 28.47 8.92
CA LYS A 494 -4.69 29.25 10.09
C LYS A 494 -3.64 29.28 11.21
N ALA A 495 -3.01 28.14 11.48
CA ALA A 495 -2.05 28.01 12.57
C ALA A 495 -0.82 28.94 12.41
N PRO A 496 -0.06 28.89 11.29
CA PRO A 496 1.02 29.85 11.05
C PRO A 496 0.52 31.24 10.62
N ASN A 497 -0.79 31.42 10.40
CA ASN A 497 -1.41 32.65 9.88
C ASN A 497 -0.79 33.12 8.55
N GLN A 498 -0.68 32.20 7.58
CA GLN A 498 -0.10 32.46 6.27
C GLN A 498 -1.09 32.13 5.15
N VAL A 499 -1.06 32.92 4.07
CA VAL A 499 -1.92 32.77 2.89
C VAL A 499 -1.07 32.61 1.65
N TYR A 500 -1.36 31.59 0.85
CA TYR A 500 -0.64 31.26 -0.37
C TYR A 500 -1.59 31.20 -1.55
N ARG A 501 -1.32 31.99 -2.59
CA ARG A 501 -2.00 31.85 -3.89
C ARG A 501 -1.32 30.75 -4.71
N LEU A 502 -2.05 29.70 -5.06
CA LEU A 502 -1.53 28.50 -5.74
C LEU A 502 -2.27 28.25 -7.05
N SER A 503 -1.55 27.85 -8.10
CA SER A 503 -2.15 27.51 -9.39
C SER A 503 -2.85 26.15 -9.35
N THR A 504 -4.03 26.04 -9.94
CA THR A 504 -4.71 24.75 -10.21
C THR A 504 -4.44 24.24 -11.62
N THR A 505 -3.77 25.05 -12.44
CA THR A 505 -3.50 24.79 -13.85
C THR A 505 -1.99 24.79 -14.11
N GLN A 506 -1.56 23.91 -15.00
CA GLN A 506 -0.17 23.85 -15.43
C GLN A 506 0.10 24.98 -16.42
N LYS A 507 0.82 26.01 -15.98
CA LYS A 507 1.11 27.22 -16.77
C LYS A 507 2.50 27.77 -16.42
N ALA A 508 3.28 28.14 -17.44
CA ALA A 508 4.59 28.75 -17.26
C ALA A 508 4.49 30.13 -16.56
N PRO A 509 5.53 30.56 -15.83
CA PRO A 509 5.53 31.85 -15.13
C PRO A 509 5.32 33.02 -16.10
N SER A 510 4.32 33.85 -15.85
CA SER A 510 4.05 35.02 -16.68
C SER A 510 4.77 36.22 -16.11
N VAL A 511 5.84 36.68 -16.76
CA VAL A 511 6.55 37.91 -16.37
C VAL A 511 5.87 39.14 -16.96
N ALA A 512 5.50 40.09 -16.11
CA ALA A 512 4.88 41.36 -16.50
C ALA A 512 5.86 42.54 -16.42
N MET A 513 6.82 42.49 -15.48
CA MET A 513 7.79 43.57 -15.29
C MET A 513 9.12 43.03 -14.75
N ILE A 514 10.21 43.67 -15.17
CA ILE A 514 11.58 43.31 -14.77
C ILE A 514 12.23 44.54 -14.19
N LYS A 515 12.75 44.42 -12.96
CA LYS A 515 13.36 45.50 -12.19
C LYS A 515 14.80 45.11 -11.80
N PRO A 516 15.80 45.51 -12.58
CA PRO A 516 17.19 45.35 -12.19
C PRO A 516 17.60 46.41 -11.16
N THR A 517 18.34 46.00 -10.13
CA THR A 517 19.01 46.88 -9.16
C THR A 517 20.51 46.79 -9.37
N ILE A 518 21.06 47.75 -10.10
CA ILE A 518 22.43 47.70 -10.65
C ILE A 518 23.49 47.62 -9.53
N SER A 519 23.32 48.37 -8.44
CA SER A 519 24.29 48.43 -7.33
C SER A 519 24.43 47.11 -6.58
N THR A 520 23.38 46.28 -6.54
CA THR A 520 23.34 45.01 -5.82
C THR A 520 23.32 43.79 -6.74
N LYS A 521 23.33 43.98 -8.07
CA LYS A 521 23.17 42.91 -9.08
C LYS A 521 21.92 42.04 -8.84
N GLN A 522 20.88 42.65 -8.28
CA GLN A 522 19.62 41.99 -7.95
C GLN A 522 18.59 42.21 -9.05
N PHE A 523 17.78 41.19 -9.30
CA PHE A 523 16.67 41.23 -10.22
C PHE A 523 15.38 40.88 -9.50
N SER A 524 14.35 41.68 -9.75
CA SER A 524 12.97 41.39 -9.36
C SER A 524 12.14 41.19 -10.62
N PHE A 525 11.55 40.02 -10.74
CA PHE A 525 10.62 39.66 -11.81
C PHE A 525 9.21 39.69 -11.25
N ASP A 526 8.42 40.70 -11.61
CA ASP A 526 7.03 40.81 -11.20
C ASP A 526 6.14 40.21 -12.28
N GLY A 527 5.12 39.47 -11.89
CA GLY A 527 4.37 38.62 -12.79
C GLY A 527 3.30 37.79 -12.09
N SER A 528 2.99 36.61 -12.61
CA SER A 528 2.07 35.65 -12.00
C SER A 528 2.47 34.21 -12.33
N TYR A 529 1.92 33.23 -11.62
CA TYR A 529 2.21 31.79 -11.83
C TYR A 529 3.66 31.38 -11.49
N PHE A 530 4.33 32.13 -10.61
CA PHE A 530 5.54 31.66 -9.95
C PHE A 530 5.17 30.69 -8.79
N ASN A 531 6.10 29.83 -8.36
CA ASN A 531 5.92 28.97 -7.19
C ASN A 531 6.69 29.47 -5.95
N TYR A 532 6.47 28.85 -4.79
CA TYR A 532 7.12 29.24 -3.53
C TYR A 532 8.40 28.45 -3.25
N ASN A 533 8.69 27.39 -4.00
CA ASN A 533 9.84 26.54 -3.77
C ASN A 533 11.07 27.08 -4.52
N LYS A 534 11.99 27.73 -3.80
CA LYS A 534 13.20 28.32 -4.39
C LYS A 534 14.05 27.31 -5.18
N SER A 535 14.10 26.05 -4.74
CA SER A 535 14.92 25.02 -5.38
C SER A 535 14.36 24.53 -6.72
N SER A 536 13.14 24.92 -7.07
CA SER A 536 12.50 24.56 -8.34
C SER A 536 12.76 25.56 -9.46
N PHE A 537 13.39 26.70 -9.16
CA PHE A 537 13.71 27.72 -10.13
C PHE A 537 15.13 27.55 -10.66
N SER A 538 15.27 27.67 -11.98
CA SER A 538 16.55 27.94 -12.64
C SER A 538 16.38 29.20 -13.49
N ILE A 539 16.95 30.32 -13.02
CA ILE A 539 16.88 31.62 -13.71
C ILE A 539 18.24 31.92 -14.33
N LEU A 540 18.25 32.12 -15.64
CA LEU A 540 19.40 32.58 -16.40
C LEU A 540 19.14 33.99 -16.91
N VAL A 541 20.08 34.90 -16.63
CA VAL A 541 20.14 36.22 -17.27
C VAL A 541 21.36 36.19 -18.18
N ASP A 542 21.09 36.08 -19.47
CA ASP A 542 22.06 35.71 -20.49
C ASP A 542 22.69 34.35 -20.18
N HIS A 543 24.00 34.30 -19.95
CA HIS A 543 24.71 33.09 -19.52
C HIS A 543 24.92 33.03 -17.99
N PHE A 544 24.48 34.05 -17.25
CA PHE A 544 24.71 34.13 -15.80
C PHE A 544 23.56 33.50 -15.03
N GLU A 545 23.90 32.56 -14.16
CA GLU A 545 22.96 32.01 -13.19
C GLU A 545 22.56 33.07 -12.16
N CYS A 546 21.26 33.21 -11.96
CA CYS A 546 20.67 34.15 -11.01
C CYS A 546 20.10 33.37 -9.83
N THR A 547 20.83 33.35 -8.71
CA THR A 547 20.46 32.59 -7.51
C THR A 547 19.20 33.19 -6.88
N VAL A 548 18.14 32.39 -6.76
CA VAL A 548 16.85 32.84 -6.22
C VAL A 548 16.92 33.05 -4.70
N GLY A 549 16.68 34.29 -4.28
CA GLY A 549 16.62 34.66 -2.86
C GLY A 549 15.22 34.49 -2.26
N SER A 550 14.17 34.81 -3.03
CA SER A 550 12.77 34.71 -2.59
C SER A 550 11.85 34.50 -3.78
N ALA A 551 10.77 33.74 -3.58
CA ALA A 551 9.73 33.55 -4.59
C ALA A 551 8.34 33.55 -3.93
N THR A 552 7.38 34.14 -4.63
CA THR A 552 5.95 34.19 -4.30
C THR A 552 5.17 33.97 -5.60
N PHE A 553 3.85 33.80 -5.55
CA PHE A 553 3.05 33.69 -6.78
C PHE A 553 3.21 34.86 -7.77
N TYR A 554 3.54 36.05 -7.25
CA TYR A 554 3.59 37.31 -8.03
C TYR A 554 4.98 37.81 -8.34
N GLN A 555 6.00 37.29 -7.65
CA GLN A 555 7.34 37.84 -7.75
C GLN A 555 8.39 36.79 -7.45
N VAL A 556 9.46 36.78 -8.23
CA VAL A 556 10.70 36.08 -7.92
C VAL A 556 11.87 37.06 -7.92
N ASN A 557 12.68 37.00 -6.87
CA ASN A 557 13.87 37.83 -6.70
C ASN A 557 15.11 36.94 -6.74
N CYS A 558 16.09 37.32 -7.54
CA CYS A 558 17.35 36.60 -7.66
C CYS A 558 18.55 37.55 -7.74
N THR A 559 19.74 37.04 -7.50
CA THR A 559 20.99 37.82 -7.52
C THR A 559 22.03 37.12 -8.38
N ILE A 560 22.74 37.90 -9.21
CA ILE A 560 23.88 37.41 -9.99
C ILE A 560 25.17 37.63 -9.20
N GLN A 561 25.96 36.57 -8.99
CA GLN A 561 27.23 36.66 -8.25
C GLN A 561 28.45 36.97 -9.14
N SER A 562 28.29 37.09 -10.46
CA SER A 562 29.39 37.38 -11.38
C SER A 562 29.89 38.83 -11.34
N ASN A 563 31.21 39.02 -11.39
CA ASN A 563 31.87 40.32 -11.51
C ASN A 563 32.00 40.84 -12.96
N THR A 564 31.72 39.98 -13.95
CA THR A 564 31.77 40.35 -15.38
C THR A 564 30.40 40.79 -15.93
N TYR A 565 29.40 40.89 -15.07
CA TYR A 565 28.05 41.30 -15.43
C TYR A 565 28.01 42.76 -15.93
N ASN A 566 27.61 42.96 -17.19
CA ASN A 566 27.41 44.28 -17.78
C ASN A 566 25.94 44.70 -17.70
N SER A 567 25.63 45.65 -16.82
CA SER A 567 24.26 46.18 -16.67
C SER A 567 23.77 46.97 -17.87
N ASN A 568 24.66 47.49 -18.72
CA ASN A 568 24.28 48.28 -19.90
C ASN A 568 24.18 47.41 -21.15
N SER A 569 23.47 46.30 -21.06
CA SER A 569 23.29 45.36 -22.16
C SER A 569 21.84 44.87 -22.28
N PHE A 570 21.51 44.41 -23.47
CA PHE A 570 20.24 43.75 -23.77
C PHE A 570 20.47 42.24 -23.64
N SER A 571 19.67 41.57 -22.82
CA SER A 571 19.96 40.18 -22.44
C SER A 571 18.73 39.29 -22.50
N LYS A 572 18.95 38.07 -22.99
CA LYS A 572 17.96 36.98 -22.95
C LYS A 572 17.79 36.55 -21.50
N ILE A 573 16.56 36.46 -21.03
CA ILE A 573 16.26 35.98 -19.68
C ILE A 573 15.39 34.75 -19.82
N THR A 574 15.83 33.66 -19.19
CA THR A 574 15.13 32.38 -19.17
C THR A 574 14.80 32.02 -17.73
N ILE A 575 13.51 31.86 -17.44
CA ILE A 575 12.99 31.43 -16.14
C ILE A 575 12.42 30.03 -16.32
N ASN A 576 13.12 29.03 -15.78
CA ASN A 576 12.67 27.65 -15.73
C ASN A 576 12.07 27.38 -14.36
N VAL A 577 10.88 26.78 -14.34
CA VAL A 577 10.24 26.30 -13.12
C VAL A 577 9.93 24.83 -13.28
N GLU A 578 10.51 24.01 -12.40
CA GLU A 578 10.20 22.59 -12.32
C GLU A 578 8.79 22.42 -11.76
N ASP A 579 7.87 21.92 -12.60
CA ASP A 579 6.56 21.50 -12.15
C ASP A 579 6.65 20.06 -11.63
N TYR A 580 6.29 19.88 -10.35
CA TYR A 580 6.34 18.59 -9.68
C TYR A 580 5.18 17.71 -10.14
N TYR A 581 5.36 17.05 -11.28
CA TYR A 581 4.45 16.00 -11.76
C TYR A 581 5.21 14.68 -11.95
N LEU A 582 5.00 13.73 -11.03
CA LEU A 582 5.31 12.28 -11.13
C LEU A 582 6.54 11.88 -11.97
N LYS A 583 7.73 11.69 -11.36
CA LYS A 583 8.90 10.99 -11.96
C LYS A 583 9.32 11.38 -13.40
N LYS A 584 8.74 12.45 -13.98
CA LYS A 584 9.06 13.10 -15.25
C LYS A 584 8.92 14.60 -15.01
N LEU A 585 10.05 15.23 -14.67
CA LEU A 585 10.15 16.67 -14.49
C LEU A 585 9.60 17.37 -15.74
N THR A 586 8.48 18.08 -15.59
CA THR A 586 8.01 18.97 -16.67
C THR A 586 8.55 20.35 -16.36
N ILE A 587 9.50 20.81 -17.16
CA ILE A 587 10.11 22.14 -16.99
C ILE A 587 9.24 23.15 -17.74
N LEU A 588 8.60 24.06 -17.00
CA LEU A 588 7.86 25.16 -17.58
C LEU A 588 8.81 26.34 -17.77
N THR A 589 8.95 26.80 -19.01
CA THR A 589 9.96 27.78 -19.41
C THR A 589 9.33 29.07 -19.88
N THR A 590 9.83 30.20 -19.37
CA THR A 590 9.52 31.54 -19.88
C THR A 590 10.80 32.19 -20.38
N THR A 591 10.81 32.58 -21.66
CA THR A 591 11.94 33.27 -22.30
C THR A 591 11.53 34.66 -22.78
N LEU A 592 12.34 35.66 -22.46
CA LEU A 592 12.11 37.07 -22.81
C LEU A 592 13.44 37.79 -23.04
N VAL A 593 13.42 39.01 -23.58
CA VAL A 593 14.63 39.84 -23.72
C VAL A 593 14.36 41.23 -23.17
N ALA A 594 15.24 41.71 -22.29
CA ALA A 594 15.08 43.01 -21.62
C ALA A 594 16.42 43.72 -21.41
N TYR A 595 16.35 45.03 -21.15
CA TYR A 595 17.52 45.85 -20.85
C TYR A 595 17.86 45.78 -19.36
N LEU A 596 19.14 45.59 -19.06
CA LEU A 596 19.61 45.21 -17.73
C LEU A 596 19.89 46.37 -16.75
N ASN A 597 19.72 47.63 -17.18
CA ASN A 597 19.91 48.82 -16.34
C ASN A 597 18.62 49.61 -16.08
N GLN A 598 17.48 49.18 -16.63
CA GLN A 598 16.23 49.92 -16.52
C GLN A 598 15.04 48.99 -16.31
N THR A 599 14.06 49.48 -15.56
CA THR A 599 12.79 48.77 -15.37
C THR A 599 12.06 48.65 -16.69
N THR A 600 11.67 47.42 -17.06
CA THR A 600 11.03 47.14 -18.35
C THR A 600 9.67 46.47 -18.14
N SER A 601 8.62 47.01 -18.77
CA SER A 601 7.28 46.38 -18.81
C SER A 601 7.17 45.43 -20.00
N VAL A 602 6.57 44.26 -19.80
CA VAL A 602 6.37 43.24 -20.84
C VAL A 602 4.97 43.38 -21.43
N ASN A 603 4.83 43.86 -22.67
CA ASN A 603 3.54 44.18 -23.32
C ASN A 603 3.15 43.23 -24.48
N CYS A 604 3.66 42.00 -24.53
CA CYS A 604 3.30 41.05 -25.61
C CYS A 604 1.86 40.52 -25.42
N ALA A 605 1.03 40.64 -26.46
CA ALA A 605 -0.42 40.41 -26.40
C ALA A 605 -0.86 38.92 -26.33
N SER A 606 0.04 37.97 -26.59
CA SER A 606 -0.20 36.53 -26.45
C SER A 606 1.13 35.81 -26.23
N ASP A 607 1.11 34.73 -25.44
CA ASP A 607 2.22 33.78 -25.30
C ASP A 607 2.77 33.44 -26.70
N CYS A 608 4.01 33.85 -27.03
CA CYS A 608 4.56 33.82 -28.40
C CYS A 608 4.68 32.38 -28.97
N SER A 609 4.25 31.36 -28.22
CA SER A 609 4.06 29.96 -28.60
C SER A 609 3.29 29.72 -29.91
N SER A 610 2.31 30.56 -30.27
CA SER A 610 1.42 30.35 -31.42
C SER A 610 2.06 30.60 -32.80
N ILE A 611 3.22 31.25 -32.87
CA ILE A 611 3.89 31.59 -34.15
C ILE A 611 4.76 30.44 -34.69
N SER A 612 5.02 29.43 -33.86
CA SER A 612 5.97 28.33 -34.15
C SER A 612 5.34 27.01 -34.62
N GLY A 613 4.04 26.96 -34.88
CA GLY A 613 3.38 25.72 -35.34
C GLY A 613 3.51 24.53 -34.37
N GLY A 614 3.83 24.78 -33.10
CA GLY A 614 3.99 23.75 -32.06
C GLY A 614 5.44 23.36 -31.73
N SER A 615 6.47 23.97 -32.33
CA SER A 615 7.88 23.69 -31.98
C SER A 615 8.47 24.59 -30.88
N GLY A 616 7.74 25.62 -30.45
CA GLY A 616 8.00 26.37 -29.21
C GLY A 616 9.33 27.12 -29.15
N GLU A 617 9.43 28.30 -29.77
CA GLU A 617 10.52 29.27 -29.49
C GLU A 617 10.21 30.68 -30.04
N GLY A 618 9.03 31.22 -29.74
CA GLY A 618 8.75 32.65 -30.00
C GLY A 618 9.33 33.52 -28.90
N ILE A 619 10.20 34.48 -29.24
CA ILE A 619 10.80 35.40 -28.26
C ILE A 619 10.00 36.71 -28.22
N CYS A 620 9.51 37.09 -27.03
CA CYS A 620 8.86 38.38 -26.80
C CYS A 620 9.91 39.49 -26.65
N ASN A 621 9.92 40.45 -27.58
CA ASN A 621 10.70 41.67 -27.44
C ASN A 621 9.89 42.70 -26.63
N THR A 622 10.36 42.99 -25.41
CA THR A 622 9.64 43.84 -24.46
C THR A 622 9.62 45.32 -24.85
N LEU A 623 10.45 45.77 -25.81
CA LEU A 623 10.49 47.15 -26.30
C LEU A 623 9.49 47.40 -27.43
N THR A 624 9.32 46.45 -28.34
CA THR A 624 8.45 46.60 -29.53
C THR A 624 7.08 45.98 -29.33
N GLY A 625 6.91 45.10 -28.34
CA GLY A 625 5.66 44.35 -28.12
C GLY A 625 5.37 43.32 -29.22
N GLN A 626 6.35 43.03 -30.08
CA GLN A 626 6.24 42.08 -31.19
C GLN A 626 6.96 40.77 -30.86
N CYS A 627 6.42 39.65 -31.34
CA CYS A 627 7.08 38.34 -31.32
C CYS A 627 7.86 38.15 -32.63
N TYR A 628 9.11 37.69 -32.57
CA TYR A 628 9.95 37.44 -33.75
C TYR A 628 10.38 35.97 -33.83
N ILE A 629 10.65 35.49 -35.05
CA ILE A 629 11.54 34.34 -35.30
C ILE A 629 12.93 34.95 -35.50
N GLY A 630 13.83 34.75 -34.53
CA GLY A 630 15.19 35.29 -34.59
C GLY A 630 16.05 34.57 -35.64
N CYS A 631 17.23 35.13 -35.91
CA CYS A 631 18.32 34.39 -36.54
C CYS A 631 18.50 33.07 -35.77
N PRO A 632 18.90 31.96 -36.41
CA PRO A 632 19.10 30.69 -35.70
C PRO A 632 19.96 30.93 -34.47
N ASN A 633 19.39 30.72 -33.28
CA ASN A 633 20.02 31.00 -31.98
C ASN A 633 20.59 32.42 -31.77
N ASN A 634 20.12 33.43 -32.51
CA ASN A 634 20.68 34.78 -32.52
C ASN A 634 22.19 34.80 -32.79
N CYS A 635 22.67 33.89 -33.66
CA CYS A 635 24.10 33.69 -33.90
C CYS A 635 24.89 33.23 -32.67
N THR A 636 24.19 32.68 -31.68
CA THR A 636 24.72 32.03 -30.48
C THR A 636 25.78 32.85 -29.72
N ASP A 637 25.66 34.18 -29.80
CA ASP A 637 26.64 35.19 -29.37
C ASP A 637 28.07 34.96 -29.87
N GLY A 638 28.21 34.10 -30.87
CA GLY A 638 29.43 33.76 -31.56
C GLY A 638 29.60 34.53 -32.86
N GLY A 639 28.76 35.53 -33.12
CA GLY A 639 28.75 36.30 -34.36
C GLY A 639 27.75 37.44 -34.36
N THR A 640 27.71 38.22 -35.43
CA THR A 640 26.71 39.26 -35.67
C THR A 640 25.68 38.79 -36.69
N CYS A 641 24.40 38.97 -36.39
CA CYS A 641 23.34 38.68 -37.35
C CYS A 641 23.22 39.83 -38.36
N ASP A 642 23.16 39.49 -39.64
CA ASP A 642 22.94 40.47 -40.70
C ASP A 642 21.46 40.86 -40.85
N SER A 643 21.20 41.87 -41.70
CA SER A 643 19.85 42.42 -41.91
C SER A 643 18.88 41.47 -42.63
N ILE A 644 19.29 40.25 -42.95
CA ILE A 644 18.49 39.25 -43.70
C ILE A 644 18.34 37.93 -42.89
N GLY A 645 18.85 37.88 -41.66
CA GLY A 645 18.68 36.73 -40.76
C GLY A 645 19.76 35.65 -40.86
N VAL A 646 20.95 35.99 -41.40
CA VAL A 646 22.10 35.08 -41.53
C VAL A 646 23.22 35.49 -40.55
N CYS A 647 23.91 34.50 -39.98
CA CYS A 647 24.92 34.72 -38.95
C CYS A 647 26.35 34.85 -39.49
N ILE A 648 27.06 35.89 -39.07
CA ILE A 648 28.47 36.15 -39.39
C ILE A 648 29.33 35.91 -38.15
N CYS A 649 30.14 34.84 -38.13
CA CYS A 649 30.81 34.38 -36.91
C CYS A 649 32.10 35.13 -36.56
N SER A 650 32.25 35.45 -35.27
CA SER A 650 33.43 35.99 -34.59
C SER A 650 34.60 35.00 -34.58
N GLN A 651 35.82 35.50 -34.39
CA GLN A 651 37.04 34.68 -34.41
C GLN A 651 36.96 33.53 -33.38
N ASN A 652 37.33 32.31 -33.80
CA ASN A 652 37.17 31.05 -33.05
C ASN A 652 35.72 30.52 -32.90
N ARG A 653 34.77 30.98 -33.72
CA ARG A 653 33.41 30.39 -33.79
C ARG A 653 33.16 29.70 -35.15
N ILE A 654 32.42 28.59 -35.14
CA ILE A 654 32.14 27.75 -36.32
C ILE A 654 30.63 27.42 -36.44
N PHE A 655 30.22 26.82 -37.58
CA PHE A 655 28.83 26.53 -38.01
C PHE A 655 28.01 27.75 -38.46
N SER A 656 26.90 27.48 -39.17
CA SER A 656 26.05 28.48 -39.84
C SER A 656 25.24 29.38 -38.90
N ASP A 657 25.15 29.03 -37.62
CA ASP A 657 24.54 29.82 -36.54
C ASP A 657 25.59 30.28 -35.50
N CYS A 658 26.88 30.08 -35.78
CA CYS A 658 27.99 30.40 -34.89
C CYS A 658 27.93 29.72 -33.50
N SER A 659 27.16 28.64 -33.39
CA SER A 659 27.03 27.83 -32.17
C SER A 659 28.30 27.04 -31.84
N GLY A 660 29.20 26.89 -32.81
CA GLY A 660 30.44 26.18 -32.61
C GLY A 660 31.57 27.08 -32.10
N HIS A 661 32.51 26.51 -31.36
CA HIS A 661 33.70 27.08 -30.77
C HIS A 661 34.92 26.29 -31.22
N ASN A 662 36.00 26.99 -31.53
CA ASN A 662 37.34 26.42 -31.76
C ASN A 662 38.00 26.19 -30.39
N CYS A 663 38.55 25.02 -30.12
CA CYS A 663 39.25 24.76 -28.85
C CYS A 663 40.53 25.59 -28.77
N THR A 664 40.75 26.26 -27.63
CA THR A 664 41.87 27.19 -27.40
C THR A 664 43.21 26.51 -27.10
N SER A 665 43.20 25.21 -26.79
CA SER A 665 44.39 24.40 -26.45
C SER A 665 44.28 22.98 -27.00
N THR A 666 45.41 22.26 -27.08
CA THR A 666 45.46 20.87 -27.54
C THR A 666 44.82 19.95 -26.50
N CYS A 667 43.76 19.26 -26.91
CA CYS A 667 43.14 18.23 -26.08
C CYS A 667 44.09 17.03 -25.95
N GLU A 668 44.48 16.73 -24.71
CA GLU A 668 45.42 15.65 -24.42
C GLU A 668 44.76 14.25 -24.56
N HIS A 669 45.58 13.21 -24.60
CA HIS A 669 45.15 11.80 -24.67
C HIS A 669 44.27 11.45 -25.89
N SER A 670 44.51 12.09 -27.05
CA SER A 670 43.73 11.90 -28.29
C SER A 670 42.24 12.26 -28.15
N SER A 671 41.89 13.08 -27.16
CA SER A 671 40.52 13.58 -26.93
C SER A 671 40.11 14.55 -28.05
N THR A 672 38.83 14.54 -28.44
CA THR A 672 38.31 15.41 -29.50
C THR A 672 37.77 16.72 -28.93
N CYS A 673 37.90 17.83 -29.64
CA CYS A 673 37.27 19.08 -29.24
C CYS A 673 35.73 18.97 -29.31
N ASP A 674 35.02 19.22 -28.21
CA ASP A 674 33.57 19.48 -28.28
C ASP A 674 33.37 20.91 -28.78
N THR A 675 33.17 21.02 -30.10
CA THR A 675 33.00 22.31 -30.72
C THR A 675 31.72 23.01 -30.26
N THR A 676 30.77 22.38 -29.57
CA THR A 676 29.60 23.12 -29.04
C THR A 676 29.90 23.89 -27.75
N LYS A 677 30.99 23.55 -27.05
CA LYS A 677 31.34 24.12 -25.74
C LYS A 677 32.75 24.73 -25.70
N GLY A 678 33.58 24.49 -26.72
CA GLY A 678 34.97 24.97 -26.77
C GLY A 678 35.89 24.29 -25.75
N VAL A 679 35.44 23.16 -25.19
CA VAL A 679 36.18 22.35 -24.22
C VAL A 679 36.44 20.97 -24.80
N CYS A 680 37.44 20.29 -24.26
CA CYS A 680 37.81 18.96 -24.71
C CYS A 680 36.74 17.93 -24.32
N LYS A 681 36.27 17.15 -25.29
CA LYS A 681 35.49 15.93 -25.05
C LYS A 681 36.46 14.81 -24.69
N CYS A 682 36.62 14.61 -23.39
CA CYS A 682 37.55 13.62 -22.87
C CYS A 682 37.18 12.20 -23.28
N VAL A 683 38.21 11.40 -23.54
CA VAL A 683 38.07 9.94 -23.65
C VAL A 683 37.59 9.35 -22.30
N PRO A 684 36.94 8.17 -22.29
CA PRO A 684 36.18 7.66 -21.14
C PRO A 684 36.90 7.60 -19.78
N ASN A 685 38.23 7.55 -19.77
CA ASN A 685 39.03 7.46 -18.55
C ASN A 685 39.52 8.81 -18.02
N TYR A 686 39.31 9.91 -18.74
CA TYR A 686 39.82 11.23 -18.34
C TYR A 686 38.68 12.24 -18.22
N GLN A 687 38.89 13.23 -17.37
CA GLN A 687 38.00 14.36 -17.13
C GLN A 687 38.79 15.64 -16.87
N GLY A 688 38.08 16.71 -16.51
CA GLY A 688 38.64 18.04 -16.34
C GLY A 688 38.71 18.80 -17.67
N GLU A 689 38.98 20.10 -17.56
CA GLU A 689 38.93 21.06 -18.68
C GLU A 689 39.82 20.65 -19.87
N PHE A 690 40.95 20.01 -19.59
CA PHE A 690 41.96 19.60 -20.57
C PHE A 690 42.10 18.08 -20.73
N CYS A 691 41.21 17.28 -20.12
CA CYS A 691 41.28 15.81 -20.13
C CYS A 691 42.58 15.23 -19.56
N THR A 692 43.06 15.85 -18.48
CA THR A 692 44.29 15.47 -17.76
C THR A 692 44.02 14.91 -16.36
N ILE A 693 42.75 14.89 -15.91
CA ILE A 693 42.39 14.34 -14.61
C ILE A 693 41.87 12.93 -14.81
N PRO A 694 42.49 11.89 -14.22
CA PRO A 694 42.00 10.53 -14.35
C PRO A 694 40.67 10.33 -13.60
N SER A 695 39.63 9.88 -14.32
CA SER A 695 38.33 9.43 -13.82
C SER A 695 38.39 7.97 -13.34
N HIS A 696 38.86 7.75 -12.11
CA HIS A 696 39.01 6.39 -11.59
C HIS A 696 37.66 5.65 -11.42
N TYR A 697 37.67 4.33 -11.59
CA TYR A 697 36.54 3.44 -11.33
C TYR A 697 37.05 2.08 -10.84
N ILE A 698 36.17 1.28 -10.22
CA ILE A 698 36.49 -0.08 -9.79
C ILE A 698 35.67 -1.09 -10.58
N THR A 699 36.32 -2.18 -10.99
CA THR A 699 35.69 -3.28 -11.74
C THR A 699 35.47 -4.51 -10.88
N SER A 700 36.37 -4.78 -9.93
CA SER A 700 36.25 -5.92 -9.03
C SER A 700 36.92 -5.65 -7.69
N VAL A 701 36.43 -6.36 -6.67
CA VAL A 701 36.96 -6.29 -5.32
C VAL A 701 37.16 -7.71 -4.81
N ILE A 702 38.37 -8.00 -4.35
CA ILE A 702 38.73 -9.21 -3.63
C ILE A 702 38.72 -8.85 -2.14
N PRO A 703 37.64 -9.17 -1.40
CA PRO A 703 37.52 -8.80 0.00
C PRO A 703 38.39 -9.68 0.90
N CYS A 704 38.76 -9.13 2.06
CA CYS A 704 39.39 -9.86 3.15
C CYS A 704 38.38 -10.73 3.92
N SER A 705 38.87 -11.54 4.86
CA SER A 705 38.04 -12.36 5.74
C SER A 705 37.38 -11.51 6.84
N THR A 706 36.43 -12.08 7.59
CA THR A 706 35.82 -11.42 8.75
C THR A 706 36.83 -11.00 9.83
N ASP A 707 37.99 -11.65 9.88
CA ASP A 707 39.08 -11.30 10.81
C ASP A 707 39.93 -10.11 10.32
N GLY A 708 39.62 -9.57 9.14
CA GLY A 708 40.38 -8.52 8.47
C GLY A 708 41.46 -9.09 7.53
N GLY A 709 42.33 -8.21 7.04
CA GLY A 709 43.46 -8.54 6.16
C GLY A 709 43.56 -7.69 4.90
N GLU A 710 44.33 -8.17 3.93
CA GLU A 710 44.54 -7.48 2.65
C GLU A 710 43.27 -7.56 1.78
N VAL A 711 42.88 -6.40 1.25
CA VAL A 711 41.83 -6.20 0.26
C VAL A 711 42.51 -5.79 -1.05
N SER A 712 42.11 -6.41 -2.16
CA SER A 712 42.55 -5.99 -3.51
C SER A 712 41.37 -5.37 -4.24
N ILE A 713 41.53 -4.14 -4.69
CA ILE A 713 40.54 -3.38 -5.45
C ILE A 713 41.11 -3.19 -6.85
N ASP A 714 40.45 -3.77 -7.85
CA ASP A 714 40.87 -3.66 -9.24
C ASP A 714 39.95 -2.70 -9.99
N GLY A 715 40.53 -2.01 -10.97
CA GLY A 715 39.85 -0.96 -11.69
C GLY A 715 40.81 -0.20 -12.58
N TRP A 716 40.57 1.11 -12.72
CA TRP A 716 41.46 2.01 -13.42
C TRP A 716 41.78 3.20 -12.52
N PHE A 717 43.07 3.48 -12.32
CA PHE A 717 43.57 4.46 -11.33
C PHE A 717 44.56 5.47 -11.93
N GLY A 718 44.47 5.72 -13.23
CA GLY A 718 45.36 6.62 -13.97
C GLY A 718 46.53 5.91 -14.66
N ASP A 719 47.24 6.64 -15.51
CA ASP A 719 48.49 6.21 -16.14
C ASP A 719 49.72 6.59 -15.31
N ASP A 720 50.87 5.98 -15.60
CA ASP A 720 52.11 6.22 -14.83
C ASP A 720 52.57 7.69 -14.93
N ASP A 721 52.27 8.33 -16.06
CA ASP A 721 52.60 9.72 -16.35
C ASP A 721 51.70 10.73 -15.60
N ASP A 722 50.58 10.29 -15.00
CA ASP A 722 49.66 11.15 -14.23
C ASP A 722 50.17 11.47 -12.80
N ALA A 723 51.27 10.82 -12.39
CA ALA A 723 51.83 10.85 -11.04
C ALA A 723 50.81 10.46 -9.94
N THR A 724 49.87 9.56 -10.24
CA THR A 724 48.83 9.07 -9.31
C THR A 724 49.21 7.77 -8.59
N HIS A 725 50.34 7.12 -8.89
CA HIS A 725 50.73 5.83 -8.30
C HIS A 725 51.68 5.95 -7.11
N THR A 726 51.34 6.79 -6.12
CA THR A 726 52.03 6.81 -4.82
C THR A 726 51.10 6.31 -3.71
N LEU A 727 51.65 5.81 -2.60
CA LEU A 727 50.85 5.32 -1.47
C LEU A 727 49.92 6.40 -0.88
N SER A 728 50.34 7.66 -0.94
CA SER A 728 49.55 8.81 -0.49
C SER A 728 48.50 9.28 -1.50
N SER A 729 48.49 8.75 -2.72
CA SER A 729 47.62 9.25 -3.80
C SER A 729 46.14 8.87 -3.64
N TYR A 730 45.83 7.90 -2.77
CA TYR A 730 44.47 7.42 -2.56
C TYR A 730 44.13 7.23 -1.09
N THR A 731 42.94 7.70 -0.72
CA THR A 731 42.31 7.37 0.57
C THR A 731 41.17 6.40 0.29
N VAL A 732 41.25 5.20 0.88
CA VAL A 732 40.24 4.15 0.75
C VAL A 732 39.55 3.95 2.09
N THR A 733 38.23 4.03 2.10
CA THR A 733 37.39 3.74 3.27
C THR A 733 36.35 2.69 2.92
N ILE A 734 36.18 1.68 3.77
CA ILE A 734 35.22 0.59 3.58
C ILE A 734 34.25 0.60 4.77
N GLY A 735 33.01 1.03 4.52
CA GLY A 735 32.03 1.32 5.56
C GLY A 735 32.46 2.52 6.40
N GLN A 736 32.81 2.28 7.67
CA GLN A 736 33.32 3.29 8.60
C GLN A 736 34.81 3.09 8.91
N LEU A 737 35.45 2.07 8.33
CA LEU A 737 36.84 1.72 8.59
C LEU A 737 37.74 2.24 7.48
N ASP A 738 38.89 2.78 7.86
CA ASP A 738 39.94 3.17 6.93
C ASP A 738 40.68 1.92 6.43
N CYS A 739 40.79 1.76 5.11
CA CYS A 739 41.59 0.72 4.49
C CYS A 739 42.97 1.29 4.16
N THR A 740 43.98 0.90 4.94
CA THR A 740 45.33 1.49 4.83
C THR A 740 46.01 1.01 3.56
N VAL A 741 46.21 1.90 2.59
CA VAL A 741 46.78 1.57 1.28
C VAL A 741 48.21 1.06 1.41
N THR A 742 48.48 -0.13 0.86
CA THR A 742 49.78 -0.82 0.88
C THR A 742 50.48 -0.82 -0.48
N SER A 743 49.72 -0.75 -1.58
CA SER A 743 50.27 -0.58 -2.92
C SER A 743 49.23 0.00 -3.88
N VAL A 744 49.67 0.80 -4.85
CA VAL A 744 48.83 1.34 -5.93
C VAL A 744 49.58 1.20 -7.26
N ASN A 745 48.88 0.80 -8.30
CA ASN A 745 49.33 0.89 -9.69
C ASN A 745 48.14 1.26 -10.60
N LYS A 746 48.36 1.27 -11.92
CA LYS A 746 47.34 1.62 -12.94
C LYS A 746 46.00 0.89 -12.79
N SER A 747 46.03 -0.37 -12.35
CA SER A 747 44.86 -1.26 -12.36
C SER A 747 44.41 -1.75 -11.00
N THR A 748 45.21 -1.54 -9.96
CA THR A 748 45.01 -2.21 -8.66
C THR A 748 45.43 -1.31 -7.51
N ILE A 749 44.55 -1.18 -6.52
CA ILE A 749 44.85 -0.68 -5.17
C ILE A 749 44.77 -1.86 -4.21
N LYS A 750 45.83 -2.08 -3.43
CA LYS A 750 45.80 -2.99 -2.28
C LYS A 750 45.81 -2.18 -0.99
N CYS A 751 45.01 -2.63 -0.02
CA CYS A 751 44.94 -1.98 1.28
C CYS A 751 44.62 -2.99 2.39
N ASN A 752 45.03 -2.70 3.62
CA ASN A 752 44.71 -3.51 4.79
C ASN A 752 43.49 -2.96 5.52
N LEU A 753 42.50 -3.83 5.74
CA LEU A 753 41.27 -3.52 6.46
C LEU A 753 41.19 -4.31 7.77
N GLY A 754 40.66 -3.67 8.82
CA GLY A 754 40.38 -4.34 10.09
C GLY A 754 39.27 -5.40 10.01
N SER A 755 39.06 -6.13 11.11
CA SER A 755 37.98 -7.12 11.24
C SER A 755 36.60 -6.48 11.11
N GLY A 756 35.66 -7.18 10.50
CA GLY A 756 34.28 -6.72 10.35
C GLY A 756 33.37 -7.78 9.73
N THR A 757 32.10 -7.42 9.55
CA THR A 757 31.08 -8.34 9.01
C THR A 757 30.12 -7.63 8.06
N GLY A 758 29.49 -8.43 7.20
CA GLY A 758 28.43 -8.01 6.28
C GLY A 758 28.92 -7.22 5.07
N THR A 759 27.96 -6.74 4.28
CA THR A 759 28.20 -5.90 3.10
C THR A 759 28.49 -4.45 3.53
N LYS A 760 29.46 -3.81 2.88
CA LYS A 760 29.88 -2.43 3.12
C LYS A 760 29.98 -1.66 1.81
N ASN A 761 29.84 -0.34 1.92
CA ASN A 761 30.14 0.58 0.83
C ASN A 761 31.65 0.82 0.76
N ILE A 762 32.18 1.02 -0.44
CA ILE A 762 33.57 1.43 -0.66
C ILE A 762 33.56 2.90 -1.06
N LYS A 763 34.47 3.68 -0.50
CA LYS A 763 34.74 5.04 -0.96
C LYS A 763 36.23 5.20 -1.21
N ILE A 764 36.58 5.66 -2.41
CA ILE A 764 37.96 5.92 -2.85
C ILE A 764 38.05 7.39 -3.23
N ILE A 765 39.04 8.08 -2.68
CA ILE A 765 39.31 9.49 -2.98
C ILE A 765 40.72 9.58 -3.55
N ASN A 766 40.88 10.23 -4.70
CA ASN A 766 42.21 10.62 -5.18
C ASN A 766 42.65 11.87 -4.40
N THR A 767 43.77 11.80 -3.67
CA THR A 767 44.20 12.88 -2.78
C THR A 767 44.80 14.08 -3.54
N LYS A 768 45.29 13.87 -4.77
CA LYS A 768 45.76 14.94 -5.67
C LYS A 768 44.58 15.67 -6.31
N TYR A 769 43.52 14.94 -6.60
CA TYR A 769 42.27 15.48 -7.17
C TYR A 769 41.10 15.13 -6.24
N THR A 770 40.97 15.86 -5.12
CA THR A 770 40.05 15.52 -4.02
C THR A 770 38.57 15.47 -4.40
N ASN A 771 38.20 16.06 -5.54
CA ASN A 771 36.84 16.04 -6.09
C ASN A 771 36.55 14.77 -6.90
N VAL A 772 37.55 13.93 -7.16
CA VAL A 772 37.41 12.63 -7.82
C VAL A 772 37.18 11.59 -6.73
N ILE A 773 35.91 11.26 -6.52
CA ILE A 773 35.45 10.35 -5.47
C ILE A 773 34.64 9.24 -6.11
N PHE A 774 35.10 8.00 -5.97
CA PHE A 774 34.30 6.83 -6.28
C PHE A 774 33.54 6.35 -5.04
N ASN A 775 32.22 6.20 -5.15
CA ASN A 775 31.37 5.63 -4.10
C ASN A 775 30.71 4.34 -4.62
N GLY A 776 31.23 3.20 -4.18
CA GLY A 776 30.67 1.88 -4.46
C GLY A 776 29.64 1.48 -3.42
N ILE A 777 28.35 1.55 -3.75
CA ILE A 777 27.28 1.11 -2.84
C ILE A 777 27.21 -0.43 -2.84
N GLY A 778 27.42 -1.02 -1.66
CA GLY A 778 27.31 -2.47 -1.48
C GLY A 778 28.28 -3.30 -2.31
N LEU A 779 29.42 -2.75 -2.76
CA LEU A 779 30.39 -3.45 -3.60
C LEU A 779 31.43 -4.27 -2.80
N PHE A 780 31.43 -4.19 -1.46
CA PHE A 780 32.30 -4.98 -0.60
C PHE A 780 31.47 -5.91 0.29
N SER A 781 31.87 -7.16 0.44
CA SER A 781 31.30 -8.07 1.44
C SER A 781 32.40 -8.91 2.06
N TYR A 782 32.51 -8.90 3.40
CA TYR A 782 33.53 -9.67 4.12
C TYR A 782 33.40 -11.17 3.78
N ARG A 783 34.52 -11.83 3.49
CA ARG A 783 34.52 -13.28 3.25
C ARG A 783 34.32 -14.01 4.58
N ASN A 784 33.09 -14.45 4.82
CA ASN A 784 32.83 -15.40 5.88
C ASN A 784 33.45 -16.75 5.49
N GLN A 785 34.35 -17.27 6.34
CA GLN A 785 34.98 -18.58 6.18
C GLN A 785 34.00 -19.73 6.47
N ILE A 786 32.94 -19.46 7.22
CA ILE A 786 31.86 -20.41 7.53
C ILE A 786 30.61 -19.96 6.76
N LYS A 787 30.20 -20.73 5.75
CA LYS A 787 28.97 -20.48 5.01
C LYS A 787 27.78 -21.05 5.78
N THR A 788 26.72 -20.27 5.91
CA THR A 788 25.43 -20.72 6.44
C THR A 788 24.57 -21.26 5.30
N CYS A 789 23.80 -22.32 5.55
CA CYS A 789 22.89 -22.86 4.56
C CYS A 789 21.47 -22.28 4.69
N PRO A 790 20.69 -22.24 3.59
CA PRO A 790 19.29 -21.82 3.60
C PRO A 790 18.48 -22.62 4.62
N ASN A 791 17.66 -21.94 5.44
CA ASN A 791 16.84 -22.52 6.50
C ASN A 791 17.54 -23.57 7.39
N ASN A 792 18.87 -23.50 7.52
CA ASN A 792 19.72 -24.51 8.17
C ASN A 792 19.40 -25.97 7.76
N CYS A 793 19.08 -26.17 6.48
CA CYS A 793 18.67 -27.45 5.90
C CYS A 793 17.42 -28.08 6.52
N THR A 794 16.49 -27.23 6.99
CA THR A 794 15.21 -27.55 7.64
C THR A 794 15.34 -28.25 8.99
N SER A 795 16.06 -29.37 9.05
CA SER A 795 16.39 -30.08 10.28
C SER A 795 17.58 -31.02 10.06
N ILE A 796 18.24 -31.42 11.15
CA ILE A 796 19.34 -32.41 11.10
C ILE A 796 18.90 -33.78 10.51
N ASN A 797 17.60 -34.07 10.51
CA ASN A 797 17.04 -35.29 9.92
C ASN A 797 16.73 -35.15 8.43
N ASN A 798 16.63 -33.92 7.92
CA ASN A 798 16.28 -33.62 6.54
C ASN A 798 17.51 -33.44 5.67
N GLY A 799 18.53 -32.75 6.20
CA GLY A 799 19.76 -32.48 5.48
C GLY A 799 20.90 -32.02 6.38
N ARG A 800 22.10 -31.98 5.81
CA ARG A 800 23.32 -31.50 6.45
C ARG A 800 23.84 -30.28 5.71
N CYS A 801 24.14 -29.21 6.45
CA CYS A 801 24.78 -28.03 5.88
C CYS A 801 26.25 -28.29 5.56
N ILE A 802 26.66 -28.05 4.32
CA ILE A 802 28.06 -28.06 3.91
C ILE A 802 28.63 -26.65 4.10
N ASN A 803 29.20 -26.39 5.28
CA ASN A 803 29.69 -25.05 5.67
C ASN A 803 30.78 -24.45 4.74
N SER A 804 31.40 -25.23 3.85
CA SER A 804 32.36 -24.73 2.86
C SER A 804 31.69 -24.11 1.63
N THR A 805 30.54 -24.64 1.21
CA THR A 805 29.79 -24.17 0.03
C THR A 805 28.54 -23.37 0.39
N GLY A 806 27.96 -23.61 1.58
CA GLY A 806 26.67 -23.04 1.99
C GLY A 806 25.47 -23.79 1.42
N GLU A 807 25.66 -25.02 0.95
CA GLU A 807 24.62 -25.85 0.35
C GLU A 807 24.13 -26.94 1.30
N CYS A 808 22.85 -27.31 1.17
CA CYS A 808 22.26 -28.39 1.92
C CYS A 808 22.39 -29.74 1.21
N GLU A 809 23.03 -30.70 1.88
CA GLU A 809 23.08 -32.10 1.47
C GLU A 809 21.88 -32.85 2.05
N CYS A 810 20.87 -33.15 1.22
CA CYS A 810 19.63 -33.78 1.68
C CYS A 810 19.76 -35.30 1.92
N ILE A 811 19.13 -35.79 2.99
CA ILE A 811 19.21 -37.20 3.41
C ILE A 811 18.07 -38.02 2.80
N ASN A 812 18.39 -38.95 1.89
CA ASN A 812 17.66 -40.14 1.36
C ASN A 812 16.13 -40.13 1.12
N LYS A 813 15.42 -39.04 1.39
CA LYS A 813 13.98 -38.82 1.19
C LYS A 813 13.62 -37.35 1.01
N PHE A 814 14.59 -36.45 1.11
CA PHE A 814 14.38 -35.00 0.99
C PHE A 814 15.11 -34.44 -0.24
N THR A 815 14.61 -33.34 -0.76
CA THR A 815 15.12 -32.60 -1.93
C THR A 815 14.82 -31.11 -1.78
N GLY A 816 15.25 -30.29 -2.74
CA GLY A 816 15.17 -28.84 -2.71
C GLY A 816 16.39 -28.19 -2.07
N PHE A 817 16.51 -26.88 -2.22
CA PHE A 817 17.70 -26.11 -1.82
C PHE A 817 17.94 -26.06 -0.30
N ASP A 818 16.89 -26.30 0.51
CA ASP A 818 16.94 -26.31 1.97
C ASP A 818 16.47 -27.64 2.59
N CYS A 819 16.31 -28.69 1.77
CA CYS A 819 15.80 -30.01 2.18
C CYS A 819 14.41 -30.00 2.85
N SER A 820 13.59 -28.98 2.59
CA SER A 820 12.21 -28.91 3.11
C SER A 820 11.24 -29.84 2.38
N LEU A 821 11.54 -30.22 1.13
CA LEU A 821 10.65 -31.03 0.30
C LEU A 821 10.98 -32.51 0.43
N SER A 822 9.99 -33.37 0.62
CA SER A 822 10.18 -34.81 0.49
C SER A 822 10.12 -35.23 -0.99
N ILE A 823 10.98 -36.16 -1.40
CA ILE A 823 10.99 -36.75 -2.73
C ILE A 823 9.62 -37.41 -2.98
N PRO A 824 8.86 -37.00 -4.01
CA PRO A 824 7.54 -37.56 -4.27
C PRO A 824 7.60 -39.07 -4.56
N THR A 825 6.66 -39.83 -4.01
CA THR A 825 6.53 -41.29 -4.22
C THR A 825 5.72 -41.66 -5.48
N SER A 826 5.21 -40.65 -6.20
CA SER A 826 4.35 -40.79 -7.38
C SER A 826 5.03 -40.16 -8.61
N PRO A 827 4.79 -40.67 -9.84
CA PRO A 827 5.29 -40.08 -11.07
C PRO A 827 4.96 -38.58 -11.16
N GLN A 828 6.00 -37.76 -11.27
CA GLN A 828 5.86 -36.31 -11.38
C GLN A 828 5.27 -35.90 -12.74
N PRO A 829 4.45 -34.84 -12.80
CA PRO A 829 4.01 -34.25 -14.06
C PRO A 829 5.23 -33.77 -14.87
N SER A 830 5.21 -34.00 -16.17
CA SER A 830 6.26 -33.53 -17.07
C SER A 830 6.32 -32.01 -17.06
N THR A 831 7.49 -31.46 -16.76
CA THR A 831 7.79 -30.05 -16.97
C THR A 831 8.23 -29.84 -18.41
N ASN A 832 7.65 -28.85 -19.08
CA ASN A 832 8.08 -28.43 -20.41
C ASN A 832 8.31 -26.92 -20.45
N SER A 833 9.44 -26.51 -21.00
CA SER A 833 9.77 -25.11 -21.22
C SER A 833 9.50 -24.72 -22.67
N THR A 834 9.03 -23.49 -22.84
CA THR A 834 8.91 -22.85 -24.14
C THR A 834 9.63 -21.52 -24.10
N VAL A 835 10.62 -21.36 -24.96
CA VAL A 835 11.34 -20.11 -25.12
C VAL A 835 10.63 -19.26 -26.19
N ASN A 836 10.22 -18.05 -25.81
CA ASN A 836 9.56 -17.10 -26.71
C ASN A 836 10.60 -16.26 -27.45
N ASN A 837 10.28 -15.90 -28.70
CA ASN A 837 11.03 -14.97 -29.53
C ASN A 837 11.22 -13.58 -28.90
N THR A 838 10.46 -13.24 -27.85
CA THR A 838 10.59 -12.01 -27.09
C THR A 838 11.65 -12.05 -25.98
N GLY A 839 12.48 -13.11 -25.91
CA GLY A 839 13.50 -13.29 -24.87
C GLY A 839 12.94 -13.66 -23.50
N GLY A 840 11.70 -14.17 -23.45
CA GLY A 840 11.09 -14.74 -22.24
C GLY A 840 11.09 -16.26 -22.31
N VAL A 841 11.16 -16.92 -21.16
CA VAL A 841 10.94 -18.36 -21.05
C VAL A 841 9.71 -18.62 -20.20
N THR A 842 8.85 -19.53 -20.68
CA THR A 842 7.70 -20.01 -19.93
C THR A 842 7.94 -21.47 -19.57
N ILE A 843 7.96 -21.76 -18.26
CA ILE A 843 8.04 -23.12 -17.75
C ILE A 843 6.62 -23.56 -17.38
N ASN A 844 6.13 -24.56 -18.10
CA ASN A 844 4.81 -25.12 -17.90
C ASN A 844 4.91 -26.44 -17.12
N ASN A 845 4.03 -26.59 -16.14
CA ASN A 845 3.82 -27.84 -15.43
C ASN A 845 2.30 -28.01 -15.24
N GLN A 846 1.69 -28.85 -16.09
CA GLN A 846 0.23 -28.99 -16.22
C GLN A 846 -0.49 -27.65 -16.47
N ASP A 847 -1.32 -27.23 -15.52
CA ASP A 847 -2.16 -26.04 -15.53
C ASP A 847 -1.45 -24.78 -14.99
N THR A 848 -0.18 -24.90 -14.62
CA THR A 848 0.61 -23.79 -14.05
C THR A 848 1.70 -23.36 -15.02
N ALA A 849 1.77 -22.06 -15.29
CA ALA A 849 2.77 -21.48 -16.17
C ALA A 849 3.57 -20.41 -15.41
N TYR A 850 4.89 -20.57 -15.40
CA TYR A 850 5.84 -19.62 -14.84
C TYR A 850 6.55 -18.87 -15.95
N GLU A 851 6.44 -17.55 -15.97
CA GLU A 851 7.17 -16.70 -16.90
C GLU A 851 8.45 -16.18 -16.22
N ILE A 852 9.56 -16.19 -16.94
CA ILE A 852 10.84 -15.60 -16.53
C ILE A 852 11.38 -14.77 -17.71
N SER A 853 11.76 -13.52 -17.45
CA SER A 853 12.35 -12.65 -18.47
C SER A 853 13.24 -11.58 -17.86
N ILE A 854 14.07 -10.96 -18.72
CA ILE A 854 14.84 -9.76 -18.40
C ILE A 854 14.10 -8.56 -18.99
N ILE A 855 13.75 -7.58 -18.15
CA ILE A 855 12.89 -6.48 -18.56
C ILE A 855 13.63 -5.16 -18.77
N SER A 856 14.70 -4.90 -18.01
CA SER A 856 15.46 -3.66 -18.17
C SER A 856 16.90 -3.73 -17.68
N LEU A 857 17.76 -2.90 -18.27
CA LEU A 857 19.09 -2.56 -17.77
C LEU A 857 19.11 -1.08 -17.39
N ASN A 858 19.37 -0.79 -16.11
CA ASN A 858 19.35 0.56 -15.57
C ASN A 858 20.77 1.02 -15.23
N GLU A 859 21.12 2.25 -15.56
CA GLU A 859 22.32 2.92 -15.07
C GLU A 859 21.99 3.72 -13.82
N ILE A 860 22.69 3.44 -12.73
CA ILE A 860 22.44 3.97 -11.40
C ILE A 860 23.58 4.92 -11.03
N SER A 861 23.24 6.14 -10.64
CA SER A 861 24.19 7.16 -10.17
C SER A 861 24.70 6.85 -8.75
N PHE A 862 25.78 7.53 -8.35
CA PHE A 862 26.40 7.43 -7.03
C PHE A 862 25.45 7.76 -5.86
N ASP A 863 24.36 8.48 -6.12
CA ASP A 863 23.30 8.80 -5.14
C ASP A 863 22.16 7.76 -5.09
N GLY A 864 22.23 6.71 -5.93
CA GLY A 864 21.23 5.65 -6.05
C GLY A 864 20.07 5.97 -6.99
N SER A 865 20.08 7.11 -7.68
CA SER A 865 19.06 7.46 -8.67
C SER A 865 19.28 6.73 -10.00
N ILE A 866 18.20 6.36 -10.70
CA ILE A 866 18.28 5.80 -12.06
C ILE A 866 18.48 6.95 -13.03
N ILE A 867 19.61 6.95 -13.74
CA ILE A 867 19.95 7.97 -14.73
C ILE A 867 19.41 7.60 -16.11
N ILE A 868 19.61 6.34 -16.52
CA ILE A 868 19.14 5.79 -17.80
C ILE A 868 18.49 4.43 -17.53
N SER A 869 17.39 4.15 -18.23
CA SER A 869 16.73 2.83 -18.19
C SER A 869 16.48 2.32 -19.60
N HIS A 870 17.14 1.22 -19.96
CA HIS A 870 16.97 0.53 -21.23
C HIS A 870 15.94 -0.58 -21.08
N GLN A 871 14.85 -0.52 -21.84
CA GLN A 871 13.86 -1.59 -21.88
C GLN A 871 14.34 -2.70 -22.82
N LEU A 872 14.49 -3.90 -22.27
CA LEU A 872 15.05 -5.06 -22.99
C LEU A 872 13.96 -6.00 -23.52
N ASN A 873 12.75 -5.96 -22.95
CA ASN A 873 11.66 -6.82 -23.37
C ASN A 873 11.26 -6.58 -24.84
N ARG A 874 10.97 -7.67 -25.57
CA ARG A 874 10.49 -7.66 -26.96
C ARG A 874 11.45 -7.06 -28.02
N ASN A 875 12.69 -6.77 -27.65
CA ASN A 875 13.68 -6.13 -28.54
C ASN A 875 14.87 -7.04 -28.88
N TRP A 876 14.70 -8.36 -28.79
CA TRP A 876 15.77 -9.33 -29.00
C TRP A 876 15.85 -9.80 -30.46
N SER A 877 17.09 -9.94 -30.94
CA SER A 877 17.41 -10.67 -32.18
C SER A 877 17.81 -12.11 -31.83
N ILE A 878 17.24 -13.08 -32.52
CA ILE A 878 17.49 -14.51 -32.27
C ILE A 878 18.58 -15.00 -33.20
N ASP A 879 19.60 -15.66 -32.66
CA ASP A 879 20.62 -16.33 -33.46
C ASP A 879 20.04 -17.62 -34.06
N SER A 880 19.65 -17.55 -35.34
CA SER A 880 19.05 -18.66 -36.08
C SER A 880 20.07 -19.74 -36.52
N ASN A 881 21.37 -19.50 -36.31
CA ASN A 881 22.44 -20.45 -36.63
C ASN A 881 22.81 -21.37 -35.47
N ASN A 882 22.06 -21.35 -34.35
CA ASN A 882 22.39 -22.20 -33.22
C ASN A 882 22.14 -23.68 -33.57
N THR A 883 23.20 -24.48 -33.58
CA THR A 883 23.18 -25.90 -33.99
C THR A 883 22.76 -26.85 -32.87
N GLU A 884 22.65 -26.35 -31.63
CA GLU A 884 22.25 -27.12 -30.45
C GLU A 884 20.75 -26.93 -30.12
N LEU A 885 19.97 -28.01 -30.17
CA LEU A 885 18.50 -28.03 -30.00
C LEU A 885 17.97 -27.57 -28.62
N ASN A 886 18.85 -27.32 -27.64
CA ASN A 886 18.50 -26.98 -26.25
C ASN A 886 19.14 -25.67 -25.75
N LYS A 887 19.79 -24.90 -26.64
CA LYS A 887 20.32 -23.57 -26.31
C LYS A 887 19.67 -22.52 -27.20
N PHE A 888 19.29 -21.40 -26.60
CA PHE A 888 18.69 -20.27 -27.30
C PHE A 888 19.51 -19.03 -26.98
N LYS A 889 19.99 -18.35 -28.04
CA LYS A 889 20.82 -17.16 -27.92
C LYS A 889 20.07 -15.96 -28.48
N PHE A 890 19.93 -14.96 -27.63
CA PHE A 890 19.33 -13.67 -27.93
C PHE A 890 20.42 -12.60 -27.88
N SER A 891 20.38 -11.66 -28.81
CA SER A 891 21.24 -10.49 -28.80
C SER A 891 20.45 -9.20 -28.96
N GLN A 892 20.85 -8.17 -28.23
CA GLN A 892 20.32 -6.81 -28.38
C GLN A 892 21.48 -5.84 -28.33
N THR A 893 21.47 -4.84 -29.22
CA THR A 893 22.47 -3.76 -29.21
C THR A 893 21.81 -2.49 -28.69
N LEU A 894 22.42 -1.86 -27.69
CA LEU A 894 21.95 -0.61 -27.07
C LEU A 894 22.78 0.58 -27.59
N ILE A 895 22.18 1.78 -27.56
CA ILE A 895 22.72 3.13 -27.85
C ILE A 895 23.91 3.18 -28.84
N ASN A 896 23.73 3.83 -30.00
CA ASN A 896 24.79 4.08 -31.00
C ASN A 896 25.54 2.84 -31.51
N ASN A 897 24.96 1.64 -31.37
CA ASN A 897 25.52 0.34 -31.78
C ASN A 897 26.83 -0.09 -31.07
N THR A 898 27.12 0.43 -29.88
CA THR A 898 28.40 0.12 -29.19
C THR A 898 28.28 -0.95 -28.11
N CYS A 899 27.16 -0.97 -27.37
CA CYS A 899 26.91 -1.94 -26.30
C CYS A 899 26.11 -3.13 -26.82
N THR A 900 26.59 -4.36 -26.57
CA THR A 900 25.89 -5.59 -26.96
C THR A 900 25.55 -6.42 -25.73
N ILE A 901 24.26 -6.71 -25.56
CA ILE A 901 23.75 -7.63 -24.56
C ILE A 901 23.46 -8.96 -25.25
N THR A 902 24.10 -10.01 -24.76
CA THR A 902 23.81 -11.39 -25.16
C THR A 902 23.14 -12.12 -24.01
N TYR A 903 21.98 -12.69 -24.27
CA TYR A 903 21.20 -13.47 -23.31
C TYR A 903 21.03 -14.90 -23.82
N MET A 904 21.51 -15.88 -23.06
CA MET A 904 21.45 -17.29 -23.41
C MET A 904 20.56 -18.04 -22.43
N ILE A 905 19.74 -18.93 -22.98
CA ILE A 905 18.88 -19.85 -22.25
C ILE A 905 19.31 -21.27 -22.62
N GLU A 906 19.75 -22.08 -21.64
CA GLU A 906 20.08 -23.50 -21.82
C GLU A 906 19.09 -24.36 -21.04
N GLU A 907 18.39 -25.25 -21.75
CA GLU A 907 17.47 -26.25 -21.18
C GLU A 907 18.24 -27.55 -20.86
N ILE A 908 18.16 -28.01 -19.61
CA ILE A 908 18.86 -29.21 -19.13
C ILE A 908 17.98 -30.46 -19.34
N LYS A 909 18.07 -31.12 -20.49
CA LYS A 909 17.10 -32.17 -20.89
C LYS A 909 17.42 -33.61 -20.49
N ASN A 910 18.70 -33.99 -20.41
CA ASN A 910 19.09 -35.42 -20.37
C ASN A 910 19.41 -35.91 -18.95
N GLU A 911 20.30 -35.21 -18.25
CA GLU A 911 20.81 -35.58 -16.93
C GLU A 911 21.23 -34.33 -16.14
N ASN A 912 21.45 -34.50 -14.83
CA ASN A 912 21.96 -33.44 -13.98
C ASN A 912 23.33 -32.97 -14.47
N LYS A 913 23.55 -31.65 -14.52
CA LYS A 913 24.78 -31.06 -15.07
C LYS A 913 25.43 -30.14 -14.06
N ASN A 914 26.75 -30.29 -13.87
CA ASN A 914 27.54 -29.44 -13.00
C ASN A 914 28.04 -28.21 -13.76
N PHE A 915 27.93 -27.06 -13.11
CA PHE A 915 28.39 -25.77 -13.60
C PHE A 915 29.36 -25.13 -12.61
N THR A 916 30.21 -24.25 -13.13
CA THR A 916 31.11 -23.45 -12.32
C THR A 916 31.00 -22.01 -12.80
N PHE A 917 30.69 -21.11 -11.88
CA PHE A 917 30.57 -19.69 -12.15
C PHE A 917 31.32 -18.89 -11.08
N GLY A 918 32.30 -18.09 -11.51
CA GLY A 918 33.23 -17.42 -10.60
C GLY A 918 33.97 -18.44 -9.73
N THR A 919 33.79 -18.34 -8.40
CA THR A 919 34.36 -19.30 -7.44
C THR A 919 33.36 -20.35 -6.95
N THR A 920 32.17 -20.40 -7.54
CA THR A 920 31.05 -21.22 -7.05
C THR A 920 30.77 -22.36 -8.01
N THR A 921 30.75 -23.59 -7.50
CA THR A 921 30.35 -24.78 -8.25
C THR A 921 28.95 -25.19 -7.82
N PHE A 922 28.07 -25.50 -8.76
CA PHE A 922 26.71 -25.92 -8.46
C PHE A 922 26.19 -26.93 -9.48
N THR A 923 25.23 -27.75 -9.06
CA THR A 923 24.55 -28.72 -9.93
C THR A 923 23.18 -28.17 -10.33
N LEU A 924 22.82 -28.32 -11.61
CA LEU A 924 21.46 -28.17 -12.10
C LEU A 924 20.85 -29.54 -12.38
N GLU A 925 19.64 -29.75 -11.87
CA GLU A 925 18.90 -30.97 -12.10
C GLU A 925 18.32 -31.00 -13.52
N LYS A 926 18.00 -32.21 -14.01
CA LYS A 926 17.21 -32.39 -15.22
C LYS A 926 15.92 -31.55 -15.16
N ASP A 927 15.51 -31.01 -16.30
CA ASP A 927 14.34 -30.14 -16.51
C ASP A 927 14.47 -28.73 -15.89
N SER A 928 15.68 -28.36 -15.46
CA SER A 928 16.03 -26.98 -15.07
C SER A 928 16.42 -26.10 -16.27
N ILE A 929 16.40 -24.79 -16.04
CA ILE A 929 16.80 -23.77 -17.02
C ILE A 929 17.96 -22.96 -16.48
N LYS A 930 19.00 -22.85 -17.29
CA LYS A 930 20.15 -21.99 -17.02
C LYS A 930 20.06 -20.72 -17.85
N LEU A 931 20.24 -19.58 -17.23
CA LEU A 931 20.28 -18.28 -17.90
C LEU A 931 21.68 -17.69 -17.80
N THR A 932 22.20 -17.18 -18.91
CA THR A 932 23.50 -16.47 -18.91
C THR A 932 23.33 -15.15 -19.63
N VAL A 933 23.76 -14.06 -19.00
CA VAL A 933 23.69 -12.70 -19.54
C VAL A 933 25.09 -12.14 -19.63
N SER A 934 25.48 -11.69 -20.82
CA SER A 934 26.72 -10.98 -21.08
C SER A 934 26.39 -9.58 -21.56
N ILE A 935 26.89 -8.57 -20.84
CA ILE A 935 26.77 -7.15 -21.18
C ILE A 935 28.16 -6.68 -21.58
N ASN A 936 28.34 -6.30 -22.84
CA ASN A 936 29.64 -5.91 -23.40
C ASN A 936 29.63 -4.46 -23.86
N ASN A 937 30.69 -3.72 -23.52
CA ASN A 937 30.98 -2.35 -23.96
C ASN A 937 29.89 -1.33 -23.60
N TYR A 938 29.26 -1.45 -22.42
CA TYR A 938 28.32 -0.45 -21.95
C TYR A 938 29.03 0.90 -21.75
N GLN A 939 28.49 1.97 -22.35
CA GLN A 939 29.04 3.32 -22.24
C GLN A 939 28.36 4.06 -21.10
N TYR A 940 29.05 4.14 -19.96
CA TYR A 940 28.56 4.85 -18.79
C TYR A 940 28.58 6.36 -19.02
N GLN A 941 27.54 7.05 -18.56
CA GLN A 941 27.47 8.51 -18.61
C GLN A 941 28.47 9.16 -17.64
N SER A 942 28.87 8.44 -16.60
CA SER A 942 29.90 8.82 -15.65
C SER A 942 30.63 7.58 -15.15
N THR A 943 31.93 7.67 -14.90
CA THR A 943 32.72 6.59 -14.28
C THR A 943 32.30 6.31 -12.82
N LEU A 944 31.45 7.16 -12.25
CA LEU A 944 30.86 7.01 -10.92
C LEU A 944 29.56 6.17 -10.91
N ASN A 945 29.03 5.84 -12.09
CA ASN A 945 27.77 5.12 -12.21
C ASN A 945 27.98 3.60 -12.18
N THR A 946 26.92 2.86 -11.87
CA THR A 946 26.88 1.39 -11.85
C THR A 946 25.69 0.89 -12.66
N LEU A 947 25.58 -0.43 -12.88
CA LEU A 947 24.46 -1.02 -13.60
C LEU A 947 23.55 -1.83 -12.67
N GLN A 948 22.25 -1.83 -12.96
CA GLN A 948 21.28 -2.73 -12.36
C GLN A 948 20.51 -3.47 -13.45
N LEU A 949 20.65 -4.79 -13.49
CA LEU A 949 19.91 -5.67 -14.38
C LEU A 949 18.64 -6.17 -13.69
N VAL A 950 17.47 -6.02 -14.33
CA VAL A 950 16.19 -6.34 -13.72
C VAL A 950 15.56 -7.58 -14.36
N PHE A 951 15.40 -8.62 -13.55
CA PHE A 951 14.64 -9.83 -13.86
C PHE A 951 13.20 -9.69 -13.41
N TYR A 952 12.30 -10.33 -14.15
CA TYR A 952 10.88 -10.41 -13.86
C TYR A 952 10.44 -11.86 -13.90
N SER A 953 9.63 -12.26 -12.91
CA SER A 953 8.95 -13.54 -12.94
C SER A 953 7.49 -13.41 -12.52
N ALA A 954 6.61 -14.16 -13.18
CA ALA A 954 5.19 -14.18 -12.89
C ALA A 954 4.61 -15.59 -12.99
N VAL A 955 3.52 -15.83 -12.27
CA VAL A 955 2.82 -17.11 -12.30
C VAL A 955 1.35 -16.96 -12.68
N SER A 956 0.91 -17.74 -13.66
CA SER A 956 -0.45 -17.75 -14.18
C SER A 956 -1.01 -19.18 -14.24
N THR A 957 -2.32 -19.27 -14.47
CA THR A 957 -2.99 -20.56 -14.70
C THR A 957 -3.20 -20.71 -16.20
N ASN A 958 -2.78 -21.83 -16.78
CA ASN A 958 -2.92 -22.08 -18.20
C ASN A 958 -4.37 -22.47 -18.53
N THR A 959 -5.10 -21.57 -19.20
CA THR A 959 -6.52 -21.74 -19.54
C THR A 959 -6.78 -22.81 -20.60
N ASP A 960 -5.73 -23.30 -21.27
CA ASP A 960 -5.83 -24.30 -22.34
C ASP A 960 -5.76 -25.75 -21.83
N SER A 961 -5.51 -25.96 -20.53
CA SER A 961 -5.49 -27.30 -19.93
C SER A 961 -6.93 -27.81 -19.68
N THR A 962 -7.31 -28.86 -20.40
CA THR A 962 -8.65 -29.51 -20.34
C THR A 962 -8.77 -30.55 -19.21
N ASP A 963 -7.78 -30.62 -18.31
CA ASP A 963 -7.74 -31.59 -17.22
C ASP A 963 -8.63 -31.19 -16.05
N ASN A 964 -9.90 -31.58 -16.13
CA ASN A 964 -10.90 -31.48 -15.04
C ASN A 964 -10.52 -32.29 -13.78
N ASN A 965 -9.40 -33.03 -13.79
CA ASN A 965 -8.99 -33.95 -12.74
C ASN A 965 -7.89 -33.39 -11.80
N ASN A 966 -7.57 -32.09 -11.86
CA ASN A 966 -6.50 -31.48 -11.03
C ASN A 966 -7.01 -30.59 -9.88
N GLU A 967 -8.31 -30.61 -9.57
CA GLU A 967 -8.91 -29.68 -8.60
C GLU A 967 -8.30 -29.81 -7.19
N CYS A 968 -7.90 -31.00 -6.79
CA CYS A 968 -7.32 -31.26 -5.46
C CYS A 968 -5.93 -30.64 -5.26
N ASN A 969 -5.25 -30.21 -6.34
CA ASN A 969 -3.95 -29.57 -6.27
C ASN A 969 -4.02 -28.03 -6.34
N LYS A 970 -5.20 -27.44 -6.56
CA LYS A 970 -5.39 -25.97 -6.66
C LYS A 970 -5.00 -25.30 -5.34
N LYS A 971 -4.01 -24.40 -5.41
CA LYS A 971 -3.51 -23.59 -4.28
C LYS A 971 -3.21 -22.17 -4.80
N GLU A 972 -3.49 -21.17 -3.98
CA GLU A 972 -3.17 -19.77 -4.31
C GLU A 972 -1.67 -19.55 -4.52
N ALA A 973 -1.33 -18.50 -5.27
CA ALA A 973 0.05 -18.14 -5.50
C ALA A 973 0.68 -17.56 -4.23
N SER A 974 1.87 -18.02 -3.85
CA SER A 974 2.69 -17.42 -2.81
C SER A 974 4.11 -17.20 -3.32
N ILE A 975 4.73 -16.10 -2.87
CA ILE A 975 6.11 -15.74 -3.22
C ILE A 975 6.89 -15.62 -1.92
N ASP A 976 7.93 -16.43 -1.76
CA ASP A 976 8.86 -16.39 -0.63
C ASP A 976 10.20 -15.78 -1.08
N THR A 977 10.62 -14.74 -0.37
CA THR A 977 11.88 -14.02 -0.58
C THR A 977 12.74 -13.98 0.69
N SER A 978 12.46 -14.84 1.68
CA SER A 978 13.18 -14.86 2.97
C SER A 978 14.65 -15.25 2.84
N GLU A 979 14.99 -16.06 1.83
CA GLU A 979 16.35 -16.51 1.51
C GLU A 979 17.06 -15.61 0.48
N VAL A 980 16.66 -14.33 0.42
CA VAL A 980 17.36 -13.28 -0.33
C VAL A 980 18.22 -12.47 0.63
N ASN A 981 19.50 -12.84 0.73
CA ASN A 981 20.44 -12.26 1.67
C ASN A 981 21.82 -12.04 1.03
N ASN A 982 22.24 -10.77 0.93
CA ASN A 982 23.54 -10.36 0.39
C ASN A 982 24.77 -10.87 1.18
N GLN A 983 24.57 -11.56 2.31
CA GLN A 983 25.62 -12.24 3.08
C GLN A 983 25.82 -13.70 2.67
N GLN A 984 24.87 -14.31 1.94
CA GLN A 984 24.99 -15.65 1.39
C GLN A 984 25.65 -15.61 -0.01
N VAL A 985 26.26 -16.72 -0.42
CA VAL A 985 26.86 -16.85 -1.76
C VAL A 985 25.76 -17.03 -2.82
N SER A 986 24.77 -17.85 -2.50
CA SER A 986 23.59 -18.12 -3.33
C SER A 986 22.35 -17.65 -2.59
N ASN A 987 21.42 -17.06 -3.33
CA ASN A 987 20.10 -16.67 -2.82
C ASN A 987 19.01 -17.41 -3.57
N TYR A 988 17.85 -17.48 -2.96
CA TYR A 988 16.71 -18.22 -3.51
C TYR A 988 15.43 -17.38 -3.44
N ILE A 989 14.64 -17.46 -4.51
CA ILE A 989 13.26 -16.99 -4.56
C ILE A 989 12.38 -18.18 -4.89
N GLN A 990 11.28 -18.34 -4.14
CA GLN A 990 10.32 -19.41 -4.36
C GLN A 990 8.96 -18.85 -4.77
N ILE A 991 8.40 -19.33 -5.88
CA ILE A 991 7.03 -18.99 -6.33
C ILE A 991 6.20 -20.27 -6.36
N SER A 992 5.26 -20.40 -5.44
CA SER A 992 4.41 -21.60 -5.31
C SER A 992 3.01 -21.33 -5.88
N LYS A 993 2.46 -22.25 -6.68
CA LYS A 993 1.06 -22.21 -7.17
C LYS A 993 0.59 -23.61 -7.56
N ASN A 994 -0.66 -23.95 -7.27
CA ASN A 994 -1.28 -25.25 -7.60
C ASN A 994 -0.45 -26.49 -7.17
N SER A 995 0.24 -26.41 -6.02
CA SER A 995 1.16 -27.45 -5.51
C SER A 995 2.38 -27.71 -6.42
N LYS A 996 2.77 -26.71 -7.21
CA LYS A 996 4.05 -26.62 -7.92
C LYS A 996 4.85 -25.45 -7.37
N ILE A 997 6.16 -25.53 -7.46
CA ILE A 997 7.10 -24.59 -6.86
C ILE A 997 8.17 -24.25 -7.89
N LEU A 998 8.24 -22.99 -8.32
CA LEU A 998 9.40 -22.47 -9.06
C LEU A 998 10.44 -22.00 -8.04
N VAL A 999 11.68 -22.47 -8.17
CA VAL A 999 12.83 -22.00 -7.40
C VAL A 999 13.78 -21.30 -8.36
N GLY A 1000 13.98 -20.00 -8.15
CA GLY A 1000 15.03 -19.22 -8.81
C GLY A 1000 16.23 -19.08 -7.89
N ARG A 1001 17.41 -19.49 -8.35
CA ARG A 1001 18.70 -19.29 -7.66
C ARG A 1001 19.51 -18.20 -8.37
N PHE A 1002 20.12 -17.34 -7.57
CA PHE A 1002 21.04 -16.33 -8.07
C PHE A 1002 22.25 -16.20 -7.15
N ILE A 1003 23.41 -16.18 -7.78
CA ILE A 1003 24.70 -16.11 -7.10
C ILE A 1003 25.06 -14.64 -6.92
N ASN A 1004 25.46 -14.24 -5.71
CA ASN A 1004 25.95 -12.89 -5.41
C ASN A 1004 27.38 -12.69 -5.94
N GLN A 1005 27.65 -13.17 -7.16
CA GLN A 1005 28.90 -12.99 -7.89
C GLN A 1005 28.61 -12.60 -9.34
N VAL A 1006 29.48 -11.78 -9.89
CA VAL A 1006 29.54 -11.40 -11.29
C VAL A 1006 30.96 -11.58 -11.77
N ILE A 1007 31.15 -12.01 -13.02
CA ILE A 1007 32.47 -11.98 -13.64
C ILE A 1007 32.55 -10.64 -14.39
N SER A 1008 33.32 -9.72 -13.80
CA SER A 1008 33.58 -8.39 -14.33
C SER A 1008 35.00 -8.37 -14.91
N ASP A 1009 35.12 -8.15 -16.21
CA ASP A 1009 36.41 -8.10 -16.92
C ASP A 1009 37.31 -9.32 -16.62
N SER A 1010 36.74 -10.52 -16.77
CA SER A 1010 37.37 -11.82 -16.46
C SER A 1010 37.69 -12.09 -14.98
N ARG A 1011 37.22 -11.27 -14.04
CA ARG A 1011 37.44 -11.44 -12.59
C ARG A 1011 36.13 -11.61 -11.83
N ALA A 1012 36.07 -12.62 -10.96
CA ALA A 1012 34.92 -12.83 -10.09
C ALA A 1012 34.90 -11.80 -8.95
N THR A 1013 33.78 -11.10 -8.80
CA THR A 1013 33.57 -10.10 -7.74
C THR A 1013 32.16 -10.19 -7.18
N PHE A 1014 31.96 -9.61 -5.99
CA PHE A 1014 30.66 -9.56 -5.34
C PHE A 1014 29.68 -8.66 -6.12
N MET A 1015 28.42 -9.10 -6.21
CA MET A 1015 27.29 -8.29 -6.63
C MET A 1015 26.15 -8.41 -5.61
N SER A 1016 25.35 -7.36 -5.46
CA SER A 1016 24.21 -7.37 -4.54
C SER A 1016 22.89 -7.56 -5.29
N SER A 1017 21.91 -8.13 -4.58
CA SER A 1017 20.57 -8.42 -5.09
C SER A 1017 19.52 -7.62 -4.31
N THR A 1018 18.47 -7.14 -4.98
CA THR A 1018 17.40 -6.34 -4.40
C THR A 1018 16.02 -6.73 -4.93
N ILE A 1019 15.03 -6.85 -4.05
CA ILE A 1019 13.63 -7.07 -4.44
C ILE A 1019 12.99 -5.72 -4.76
N ILE A 1020 12.49 -5.56 -5.97
CA ILE A 1020 11.81 -4.35 -6.43
C ILE A 1020 10.31 -4.54 -6.23
N LYS A 1021 9.73 -3.85 -5.24
CA LYS A 1021 8.29 -3.92 -4.94
C LYS A 1021 7.49 -3.09 -5.95
N ASP A 1022 6.48 -3.70 -6.56
CA ASP A 1022 5.47 -2.99 -7.35
C ASP A 1022 4.29 -2.60 -6.44
N ASN A 1023 4.07 -1.31 -6.22
CA ASN A 1023 3.01 -0.79 -5.34
C ASN A 1023 1.59 -0.85 -5.96
N ASN A 1024 1.39 -1.55 -7.09
CA ASN A 1024 0.21 -1.40 -7.95
C ASN A 1024 -0.70 -2.62 -8.13
N ASP A 1025 -0.47 -3.77 -7.51
CA ASP A 1025 -1.33 -4.94 -7.76
C ASP A 1025 -2.43 -5.13 -6.72
N SER A 1026 -3.58 -4.49 -6.99
CA SER A 1026 -4.85 -4.72 -6.27
C SER A 1026 -5.96 -5.26 -7.18
N SER A 1027 -5.64 -5.77 -8.39
CA SER A 1027 -6.72 -6.21 -9.30
C SER A 1027 -6.42 -7.29 -10.36
N THR A 1028 -5.27 -7.99 -10.38
CA THR A 1028 -5.04 -9.06 -11.36
C THR A 1028 -4.74 -10.43 -10.74
N SER A 1029 -5.23 -11.51 -11.35
CA SER A 1029 -5.07 -12.92 -10.94
C SER A 1029 -3.66 -13.50 -11.17
N THR A 1030 -2.67 -12.61 -11.35
CA THR A 1030 -1.26 -12.92 -11.63
C THR A 1030 -0.39 -12.39 -10.50
N SER A 1031 0.27 -13.27 -9.77
CA SER A 1031 1.31 -12.88 -8.80
C SER A 1031 2.65 -12.77 -9.52
N SER A 1032 3.37 -11.67 -9.30
CA SER A 1032 4.65 -11.39 -9.97
C SER A 1032 5.69 -10.81 -9.01
N ILE A 1033 6.97 -10.91 -9.39
CA ILE A 1033 8.12 -10.39 -8.66
C ILE A 1033 9.17 -9.81 -9.61
N LYS A 1034 9.84 -8.73 -9.17
CA LYS A 1034 10.99 -8.13 -9.84
C LYS A 1034 12.24 -8.22 -8.97
N LEU A 1035 13.33 -8.69 -9.56
CA LEU A 1035 14.64 -8.85 -8.93
C LEU A 1035 15.66 -7.94 -9.63
N GLY A 1036 16.23 -6.99 -8.92
CA GLY A 1036 17.32 -6.12 -9.38
C GLY A 1036 18.68 -6.66 -8.93
N LEU A 1037 19.56 -6.95 -9.89
CA LEU A 1037 20.94 -7.38 -9.69
C LEU A 1037 21.87 -6.17 -9.91
N ASN A 1038 22.55 -5.71 -8.85
CA ASN A 1038 23.41 -4.53 -8.89
C ASN A 1038 24.85 -4.93 -9.21
N LEU A 1039 25.35 -4.45 -10.34
CA LEU A 1039 26.63 -4.82 -10.95
C LEU A 1039 27.65 -3.69 -10.73
N PRO A 1040 28.94 -4.02 -10.55
CA PRO A 1040 30.01 -3.02 -10.56
C PRO A 1040 30.17 -2.40 -11.96
N HIS A 1041 31.09 -1.45 -12.08
CA HIS A 1041 31.52 -0.99 -13.40
C HIS A 1041 32.22 -2.14 -14.13
N CYS A 1042 31.92 -2.37 -15.40
CA CYS A 1042 32.50 -3.46 -16.17
C CYS A 1042 32.49 -3.12 -17.66
N ASN A 1043 33.52 -3.54 -18.38
CA ASN A 1043 33.48 -3.55 -19.84
C ASN A 1043 32.79 -4.82 -20.34
N GLU A 1044 33.06 -5.93 -19.68
CA GLU A 1044 32.34 -7.21 -19.82
C GLU A 1044 31.77 -7.63 -18.46
N CYS A 1045 30.44 -7.62 -18.34
CA CYS A 1045 29.72 -8.20 -17.21
C CYS A 1045 29.07 -9.51 -17.64
N LEU A 1046 29.50 -10.62 -17.06
CA LEU A 1046 28.86 -11.91 -17.20
C LEU A 1046 28.09 -12.24 -15.91
N ILE A 1047 26.80 -12.55 -16.05
CA ILE A 1047 25.86 -12.90 -14.97
C ILE A 1047 25.20 -14.24 -15.33
N ASP A 1048 24.97 -15.11 -14.34
CA ASP A 1048 24.56 -16.50 -14.62
C ASP A 1048 23.51 -17.05 -13.63
N PRO A 1049 22.27 -16.48 -13.60
CA PRO A 1049 21.21 -17.00 -12.75
C PRO A 1049 20.63 -18.32 -13.27
N ASP A 1050 19.99 -19.09 -12.40
CA ASP A 1050 19.38 -20.38 -12.76
C ASP A 1050 18.00 -20.57 -12.13
N PHE A 1051 17.14 -21.34 -12.80
CA PHE A 1051 15.76 -21.57 -12.39
C PHE A 1051 15.41 -23.05 -12.54
N SER A 1052 14.72 -23.60 -11.54
CA SER A 1052 14.23 -24.97 -11.53
C SER A 1052 12.77 -25.01 -11.09
N VAL A 1053 12.00 -25.96 -11.61
CA VAL A 1053 10.62 -26.20 -11.14
C VAL A 1053 10.59 -27.51 -10.37
N LEU A 1054 10.16 -27.42 -9.12
CA LEU A 1054 9.95 -28.54 -8.22
C LEU A 1054 8.44 -28.79 -8.04
N VAL A 1055 8.09 -30.05 -7.80
CA VAL A 1055 6.71 -30.45 -7.49
C VAL A 1055 6.58 -30.55 -5.97
N SER A 1056 5.57 -29.90 -5.39
CA SER A 1056 5.34 -29.94 -3.95
C SER A 1056 4.99 -31.37 -3.51
N PRO A 1057 5.42 -31.81 -2.31
CA PRO A 1057 5.03 -33.10 -1.73
C PRO A 1057 3.52 -33.35 -1.65
N ASP A 1058 2.73 -32.27 -1.56
CA ASP A 1058 1.27 -32.34 -1.48
C ASP A 1058 0.60 -32.65 -2.83
N PHE A 1059 1.38 -32.73 -3.91
CA PHE A 1059 0.87 -33.01 -5.24
C PHE A 1059 0.29 -34.42 -5.35
N LYS A 1060 -0.92 -34.51 -5.90
CA LYS A 1060 -1.62 -35.78 -6.18
C LYS A 1060 -1.74 -36.00 -7.69
N GLN A 1061 -1.13 -37.07 -8.21
CA GLN A 1061 -1.11 -37.39 -9.65
C GLN A 1061 -2.51 -37.66 -10.23
N SER A 1062 -3.35 -38.36 -9.47
CA SER A 1062 -4.77 -38.48 -9.75
C SER A 1062 -5.51 -37.94 -8.54
N CYS A 1063 -6.41 -36.99 -8.74
CA CYS A 1063 -7.46 -36.75 -7.76
C CYS A 1063 -8.37 -38.00 -7.81
N SER A 1064 -7.99 -39.03 -7.05
CA SER A 1064 -8.78 -40.25 -6.93
C SER A 1064 -10.16 -39.86 -6.44
N ASP A 1065 -11.17 -40.38 -7.12
CA ASP A 1065 -12.58 -40.25 -6.81
C ASP A 1065 -12.95 -40.98 -5.49
N ASP A 1066 -12.26 -40.74 -4.38
CA ASP A 1066 -12.73 -41.12 -3.04
C ASP A 1066 -13.78 -40.11 -2.54
N GLY A 1067 -14.79 -39.94 -3.40
CA GLY A 1067 -15.95 -39.06 -3.25
C GLY A 1067 -16.88 -39.09 -4.47
N SER A 1068 -16.44 -39.64 -5.61
CA SER A 1068 -17.24 -39.75 -6.83
C SER A 1068 -17.82 -41.15 -6.96
N ASN A 1069 -18.71 -41.43 -6.02
CA ASN A 1069 -19.83 -42.33 -6.26
C ASN A 1069 -21.12 -41.74 -5.66
N LYS A 1070 -21.32 -40.43 -5.83
CA LYS A 1070 -22.65 -39.82 -5.70
C LYS A 1070 -23.26 -39.66 -7.08
N ASN A 1071 -23.73 -40.79 -7.60
CA ASN A 1071 -24.89 -40.93 -8.48
C ASN A 1071 -25.09 -39.77 -9.48
N LYS A 1072 -24.35 -39.79 -10.60
CA LYS A 1072 -24.61 -38.91 -11.76
C LYS A 1072 -26.02 -39.13 -12.38
N TRP A 1073 -26.75 -40.17 -11.96
CA TRP A 1073 -28.17 -40.39 -12.28
C TRP A 1073 -29.14 -39.62 -11.37
N LEU A 1074 -28.68 -39.09 -10.23
CA LEU A 1074 -29.55 -38.51 -9.21
C LEU A 1074 -30.13 -37.16 -9.63
N ILE A 1075 -29.37 -36.32 -10.36
CA ILE A 1075 -29.86 -34.99 -10.79
C ILE A 1075 -30.90 -35.11 -11.90
N PRO A 1076 -30.71 -35.93 -12.97
CA PRO A 1076 -31.77 -36.19 -13.93
C PRO A 1076 -33.01 -36.82 -13.27
N VAL A 1077 -32.83 -37.79 -12.38
CA VAL A 1077 -33.98 -38.51 -11.78
C VAL A 1077 -34.70 -37.67 -10.71
N ALA A 1078 -33.99 -36.88 -9.90
CA ALA A 1078 -34.60 -36.01 -8.89
C ALA A 1078 -35.30 -34.78 -9.50
N VAL A 1079 -34.99 -34.40 -10.75
CA VAL A 1079 -35.69 -33.31 -11.45
C VAL A 1079 -36.80 -33.87 -12.35
N VAL A 1080 -36.57 -34.96 -13.08
CA VAL A 1080 -37.54 -35.48 -14.06
C VAL A 1080 -38.71 -36.21 -13.38
N VAL A 1081 -38.46 -36.98 -12.31
CA VAL A 1081 -39.53 -37.75 -11.64
C VAL A 1081 -40.58 -36.85 -10.95
N PRO A 1082 -40.21 -35.76 -10.24
CA PRO A 1082 -41.21 -34.85 -9.69
C PRO A 1082 -41.96 -34.07 -10.78
N VAL A 1083 -41.31 -33.70 -11.88
CA VAL A 1083 -41.96 -32.96 -12.97
C VAL A 1083 -43.00 -33.84 -13.69
N VAL A 1084 -42.67 -35.10 -13.97
CA VAL A 1084 -43.62 -36.06 -14.55
C VAL A 1084 -44.71 -36.42 -13.53
N GLY A 1085 -44.37 -36.54 -12.24
CA GLY A 1085 -45.33 -36.76 -11.16
C GLY A 1085 -46.33 -35.62 -11.00
N CYS A 1086 -45.87 -34.37 -10.99
CA CYS A 1086 -46.72 -33.18 -10.94
C CYS A 1086 -47.62 -33.08 -12.18
N ALA A 1087 -47.10 -33.38 -13.38
CA ALA A 1087 -47.90 -33.39 -14.61
C ALA A 1087 -49.02 -34.45 -14.55
N LEU A 1088 -48.72 -35.66 -14.07
CA LEU A 1088 -49.72 -36.73 -13.89
C LEU A 1088 -50.76 -36.36 -12.83
N ILE A 1089 -50.36 -35.80 -11.69
CA ILE A 1089 -51.28 -35.32 -10.65
C ILE A 1089 -52.19 -34.22 -11.20
N PHE A 1090 -51.66 -33.31 -12.03
CA PHE A 1090 -52.43 -32.24 -12.64
C PHE A 1090 -53.48 -32.78 -13.63
N VAL A 1091 -53.12 -33.76 -14.46
CA VAL A 1091 -54.05 -34.41 -15.40
C VAL A 1091 -55.13 -35.20 -14.65
N VAL A 1092 -54.76 -35.96 -13.61
CA VAL A 1092 -55.71 -36.71 -12.78
C VAL A 1092 -56.65 -35.77 -12.02
N ALA A 1093 -56.14 -34.66 -11.49
CA ALA A 1093 -56.96 -33.63 -10.84
C ALA A 1093 -57.97 -33.01 -11.82
N ILE A 1094 -57.56 -32.73 -13.07
CA ILE A 1094 -58.46 -32.20 -14.11
C ILE A 1094 -59.53 -33.23 -14.47
N ILE A 1095 -59.19 -34.51 -14.59
CA ILE A 1095 -60.15 -35.58 -14.90
C ILE A 1095 -61.16 -35.76 -13.76
N ILE A 1096 -60.70 -35.76 -12.50
CA ILE A 1096 -61.56 -35.84 -11.31
C ILE A 1096 -62.46 -34.61 -11.22
N PHE A 1097 -61.92 -33.41 -11.49
CA PHE A 1097 -62.69 -32.16 -11.45
C PHE A 1097 -63.76 -32.11 -12.56
N LYS A 1098 -63.47 -32.66 -13.75
CA LYS A 1098 -64.46 -32.81 -14.83
C LYS A 1098 -65.53 -33.86 -14.49
N LYS A 1099 -65.15 -34.99 -13.87
CA LYS A 1099 -66.07 -36.10 -13.54
C LYS A 1099 -66.96 -35.80 -12.33
N ASN A 1100 -66.49 -35.02 -11.35
CA ASN A 1100 -67.23 -34.66 -10.14
C ASN A 1100 -67.79 -33.22 -10.12
N ARG A 1101 -67.85 -32.55 -11.28
CA ARG A 1101 -68.28 -31.14 -11.42
C ARG A 1101 -69.68 -30.85 -10.85
N VAL A 1102 -70.57 -31.85 -10.85
CA VAL A 1102 -71.93 -31.74 -10.30
C VAL A 1102 -71.91 -31.89 -8.77
N ASN A 1103 -71.13 -32.84 -8.23
CA ASN A 1103 -71.03 -33.08 -6.78
C ASN A 1103 -70.27 -31.96 -6.04
N ILE A 1104 -69.29 -31.33 -6.68
CA ILE A 1104 -68.55 -30.19 -6.10
C ILE A 1104 -69.44 -28.93 -6.02
N LYS A 1105 -70.34 -28.72 -7.00
CA LYS A 1105 -71.36 -27.65 -6.93
C LYS A 1105 -72.40 -27.90 -5.83
N ILE A 1106 -72.74 -29.16 -5.56
CA ILE A 1106 -73.65 -29.55 -4.47
C ILE A 1106 -72.98 -29.35 -3.09
N PHE A 1107 -71.67 -29.60 -2.97
CA PHE A 1107 -70.92 -29.35 -1.73
C PHE A 1107 -70.77 -27.85 -1.43
N ALA A 1108 -70.57 -27.02 -2.45
CA ALA A 1108 -70.55 -25.56 -2.31
C ALA A 1108 -71.91 -24.95 -1.90
N LEU A 1109 -73.03 -25.64 -2.19
CA LEU A 1109 -74.38 -25.23 -1.76
C LEU A 1109 -74.70 -25.62 -0.30
N LYS A 1110 -73.99 -26.59 0.29
CA LYS A 1110 -74.16 -26.99 1.71
C LYS A 1110 -73.43 -26.09 2.71
N LEU A 1111 -72.58 -25.17 2.27
CA LEU A 1111 -71.82 -24.24 3.12
C LEU A 1111 -72.42 -22.83 3.22
N LYS A 1112 -73.66 -22.61 2.76
CA LYS A 1112 -74.42 -21.38 3.09
C LYS A 1112 -75.26 -21.60 4.35
N PRO A 1113 -74.98 -20.94 5.49
CA PRO A 1113 -75.98 -20.76 6.52
C PRO A 1113 -76.98 -19.68 6.07
N PHE A 1114 -78.23 -20.10 5.84
CA PHE A 1114 -79.41 -19.23 5.83
C PHE A 1114 -80.11 -19.39 7.19
N LYS A 1115 -80.37 -18.30 7.91
CA LYS A 1115 -81.75 -17.84 8.08
C LYS A 1115 -81.89 -16.45 8.70
N ASN A 1116 -82.86 -15.75 8.13
CA ASN A 1116 -83.41 -14.44 8.46
C ASN A 1116 -84.21 -14.40 9.77
N LYS A 1117 -84.20 -13.21 10.38
CA LYS A 1117 -85.29 -12.37 10.96
C LYS A 1117 -86.57 -13.03 11.51
N GLN A 1118 -86.98 -12.63 12.73
CA GLN A 1118 -88.19 -11.79 12.97
C GLN A 1118 -88.40 -11.40 14.46
N GLN A 1119 -88.85 -10.14 14.67
CA GLN A 1119 -89.64 -9.53 15.79
C GLN A 1119 -88.99 -9.52 17.20
N ILE A 1120 -88.92 -8.43 17.98
CA ILE A 1120 -89.62 -7.13 18.11
C ILE A 1120 -88.57 -6.01 18.25
#